data_AF-A0A855XB93-F1
#
_entry.id   AF-A0A855XB93-F1
#
_cell.length_a   1.000
_cell.length_b   1.000
_cell.length_c   1.000
_cell.angle_alpha   90.00
_cell.angle_beta   90.00
_cell.angle_gamma   90.00
#
_symmetry.space_group_name_H-M   'P 1'
#
loop_
_entity.id
_entity.type
_entity.pdbx_description
1 polymer ?
#
loop_
_entity_poly.entity_id
_entity_poly.type
_entity_poly.pdbx_seq_one_letter_code
_entity_poly.pdbx_strand_id
1 'polypeptide(L)'
;MGRTVAVNPPTIPAQSAGVHFAYIARVAAAGTNNKWGYSCYDPITGTFPLGLGQIVVQDTAFAGIQGGRDPKIVVDPDGGKAILIGYDWGENIATYPDTFAVHVAFDSARMAGRFGTVSQGSRMPDSINQKGNFFTYWKSNNLWPRSDISIVGLDTIIYLTTQGGAYSLSDSYQTLKVFRKIGKAAPGIDNSWTLVYVDTGAGYDAADIACDQNSSRVGIGWTRYTGADVSLFDVWVATSPTGASGTWTATNLTNTTSSSLYRPWIEADVLMDSDGYLHVVWNTQDTLGLKVSSYCNKVLHWSERDPGNKHIVYDATYPSSSSCGMAGFNVNQAGRYSLAECEGRLYLTFYGANDPNLGLTDDCARNYTYYVHKGNAEIYLSISRDLTGSRWCKPLNLSNSYTPNCDSGNCASDIDASLSKFGTRDADYAGPVDWTNAVTYDPSGSYTGEYFLHLFYLTDRFPSRAYSTSTPTPRPWTLNDLRWIRLACAAPVIEPKLVVSPTSVGGYPNYVKPGQSKSLLLTLKNTGTDDLAFTAITAVEDSTVGVGGGSGWLAHDGGPAGIPMRDSSYLAVTVNSGGVITTGPTTIYGKIHFEYGTPTQTLDIPVQYIVADTIVYTSWFTLSTSCTDLAVGTNGNIGRDFYGEVNMDYYGHGDCTYGRGWRQVYLSDGSPVIIRNPNPSTYRGSWSLRTQAGEPSANAFKPVRGTGCAPSEFVATASYRRVFSGTMLTADSLVRVERTWWAPLHPDSCNFIVQRTQISPANTGNSVSGLQIGELIDFKIPSDSFYFYDVSGVDQTRRLIWAQGFNKLDIYNDCQDNSYRYGGIALLNTFMKDRSCDDALYGGLTASAQKYYYATGGMRADTISMLMHLPGYTTDPVVEEQIGILTFKDNYTLPANDTLTIVTALATVRTAASTAAGLDSLKAAIDKAATFAATTLGICGSCCQGTTGNVNMTGIVDLADLSALVSYLTGGGYVLTCQEEANINKTGIVDLADLSALVSYLTGGGFVLPNCS
;
A
#
# COMPACT_ATOMS: atom_id res chain seq x y z
N MET A 1 3.45 -32.16 -20.55
CA MET A 1 2.20 -32.33 -19.76
C MET A 1 2.17 -33.75 -19.18
N GLY A 2 1.42 -33.99 -18.10
CA GLY A 2 1.29 -35.33 -17.49
C GLY A 2 2.63 -35.84 -16.95
N ARG A 3 3.27 -35.04 -16.10
CA ARG A 3 4.62 -35.32 -15.63
C ARG A 3 4.62 -35.90 -14.24
N THR A 4 5.42 -36.93 -14.04
CA THR A 4 5.55 -37.58 -12.75
C THR A 4 6.98 -37.98 -12.52
N VAL A 5 7.38 -37.87 -11.26
CA VAL A 5 8.67 -38.30 -10.78
C VAL A 5 8.46 -39.30 -9.67
N ALA A 6 9.24 -40.38 -9.71
CA ALA A 6 9.28 -41.37 -8.66
C ALA A 6 10.73 -41.80 -8.44
N VAL A 7 11.01 -42.19 -7.21
CA VAL A 7 12.32 -42.69 -6.79
C VAL A 7 12.22 -44.15 -6.45
N ASN A 8 13.30 -44.88 -6.68
CA ASN A 8 13.45 -46.23 -6.18
C ASN A 8 13.28 -46.24 -4.65
N PRO A 9 12.46 -47.13 -4.09
CA PRO A 9 12.36 -47.30 -2.64
C PRO A 9 13.72 -47.67 -2.05
N PRO A 10 14.06 -47.19 -0.84
CA PRO A 10 15.25 -47.61 -0.12
C PRO A 10 15.05 -49.02 0.42
N THR A 11 15.20 -50.04 -0.43
CA THR A 11 15.16 -51.46 0.00
C THR A 11 16.44 -52.19 -0.36
N ILE A 12 16.85 -53.07 0.56
CA ILE A 12 18.08 -53.85 0.58
C ILE A 12 17.90 -55.11 -0.28
N PRO A 13 18.87 -55.51 -1.13
CA PRO A 13 20.22 -54.96 -1.22
C PRO A 13 20.33 -53.73 -2.13
N ALA A 14 21.08 -52.73 -1.65
CA ALA A 14 21.49 -51.54 -2.35
C ALA A 14 22.31 -51.88 -3.60
N GLN A 15 21.69 -51.97 -4.78
CA GLN A 15 22.45 -52.22 -6.01
C GLN A 15 22.15 -51.29 -7.19
N SER A 16 21.17 -50.36 -7.17
CA SER A 16 20.99 -49.33 -8.26
C SER A 16 19.79 -48.34 -8.09
N ALA A 17 19.66 -47.60 -6.99
CA ALA A 17 18.57 -46.61 -6.89
C ALA A 17 18.68 -45.52 -8.00
N GLY A 18 17.57 -44.93 -8.43
CA GLY A 18 17.50 -44.05 -9.60
C GLY A 18 16.24 -43.19 -9.56
N VAL A 19 16.27 -42.07 -10.28
CA VAL A 19 15.15 -41.12 -10.37
C VAL A 19 14.46 -41.34 -11.70
N HIS A 20 13.17 -41.65 -11.66
CA HIS A 20 12.40 -42.00 -12.84
C HIS A 20 11.42 -40.88 -13.19
N PHE A 21 11.32 -40.56 -14.48
CA PHE A 21 10.50 -39.49 -15.00
C PHE A 21 9.54 -40.05 -16.05
N ALA A 22 8.26 -39.72 -15.94
CA ALA A 22 7.29 -39.94 -17.02
C ALA A 22 6.65 -38.62 -17.42
N TYR A 23 6.32 -38.48 -18.70
CA TYR A 23 5.76 -37.26 -19.27
C TYR A 23 5.02 -37.58 -20.58
N ILE A 24 4.17 -36.66 -21.03
CA ILE A 24 3.63 -36.72 -22.40
C ILE A 24 4.71 -36.25 -23.37
N ALA A 25 5.09 -37.13 -24.29
CA ALA A 25 6.07 -36.89 -25.33
C ALA A 25 5.40 -36.71 -26.70
N ARG A 26 6.04 -35.92 -27.57
CA ARG A 26 5.59 -35.65 -28.94
C ARG A 26 6.79 -35.36 -29.84
N VAL A 27 6.75 -35.82 -31.09
CA VAL A 27 7.85 -35.68 -32.06
C VAL A 27 7.98 -34.26 -32.58
N ALA A 28 6.85 -33.58 -32.78
CA ALA A 28 6.78 -32.25 -33.40
C ALA A 28 5.54 -31.48 -32.92
N ALA A 29 5.60 -30.15 -33.04
CA ALA A 29 4.53 -29.25 -32.65
C ALA A 29 3.20 -29.48 -33.41
N ALA A 30 3.23 -30.00 -34.64
CA ALA A 30 2.05 -30.22 -35.48
C ALA A 30 1.89 -31.70 -35.89
N GLY A 31 0.64 -32.17 -35.99
CA GLY A 31 0.28 -33.37 -36.76
C GLY A 31 0.62 -34.75 -36.18
N THR A 32 1.16 -34.88 -34.96
CA THR A 32 1.52 -36.19 -34.36
C THR A 32 0.69 -36.50 -33.11
N ASN A 33 0.45 -37.78 -32.82
CA ASN A 33 -0.26 -38.21 -31.60
C ASN A 33 0.64 -38.05 -30.36
N ASN A 34 0.03 -37.73 -29.22
CA ASN A 34 0.72 -37.73 -27.93
C ASN A 34 1.14 -39.16 -27.58
N LYS A 35 2.30 -39.34 -26.93
CA LYS A 35 2.81 -40.64 -26.46
C LYS A 35 3.20 -40.54 -24.99
N TRP A 36 3.37 -41.67 -24.33
CA TRP A 36 4.07 -41.72 -23.04
C TRP A 36 5.57 -41.69 -23.26
N GLY A 37 6.22 -40.66 -22.74
CA GLY A 37 7.67 -40.56 -22.61
C GLY A 37 8.13 -41.08 -21.26
N TYR A 38 9.30 -41.71 -21.27
CA TYR A 38 9.99 -42.18 -20.07
C TYR A 38 11.47 -41.82 -20.14
N SER A 39 12.00 -41.40 -18.99
CA SER A 39 13.41 -41.18 -18.75
C SER A 39 13.76 -41.66 -17.35
N CYS A 40 15.02 -41.98 -17.10
CA CYS A 40 15.53 -42.24 -15.76
C CYS A 40 16.97 -41.76 -15.63
N TYR A 41 17.35 -41.40 -14.42
CA TYR A 41 18.69 -40.99 -14.05
C TYR A 41 19.28 -41.95 -13.02
N ASP A 42 20.51 -42.39 -13.27
CA ASP A 42 21.28 -43.21 -12.35
C ASP A 42 22.35 -42.34 -11.68
N PRO A 43 22.15 -41.96 -10.41
CA PRO A 43 23.10 -41.11 -9.70
C PRO A 43 24.40 -41.84 -9.34
N ILE A 44 24.46 -43.18 -9.36
CA ILE A 44 25.72 -43.89 -9.11
C ILE A 44 26.68 -43.70 -10.29
N THR A 45 26.16 -43.71 -11.52
CA THR A 45 26.95 -43.48 -12.72
C THR A 45 27.00 -42.02 -13.15
N GLY A 46 26.09 -41.19 -12.63
CA GLY A 46 25.95 -39.79 -13.01
C GLY A 46 25.32 -39.61 -14.40
N THR A 47 24.64 -40.62 -14.94
CA THR A 47 24.18 -40.66 -16.34
C THR A 47 22.70 -41.01 -16.50
N PHE A 48 22.14 -40.69 -17.68
CA PHE A 48 20.87 -41.24 -18.14
C PHE A 48 21.14 -42.55 -18.91
N PRO A 49 20.80 -43.74 -18.37
CA PRO A 49 21.17 -45.03 -18.98
C PRO A 49 20.48 -45.33 -20.33
N LEU A 50 19.49 -44.52 -20.74
CA LEU A 50 18.66 -44.75 -21.93
C LEU A 50 19.22 -44.15 -23.24
N GLY A 51 20.54 -44.09 -23.43
CA GLY A 51 21.15 -43.56 -24.66
C GLY A 51 20.84 -42.07 -24.88
N LEU A 52 19.87 -41.74 -25.75
CA LEU A 52 19.39 -40.36 -25.97
C LEU A 52 18.68 -39.72 -24.73
N GLY A 53 18.75 -40.38 -23.57
CA GLY A 53 18.19 -39.92 -22.31
C GLY A 53 16.68 -40.10 -22.17
N GLN A 54 15.99 -40.60 -23.19
CA GLN A 54 14.54 -40.82 -23.16
C GLN A 54 14.08 -41.87 -24.17
N ILE A 55 12.89 -42.42 -23.95
CA ILE A 55 12.20 -43.33 -24.87
C ILE A 55 10.69 -43.04 -24.91
N VAL A 56 9.99 -43.67 -25.85
CA VAL A 56 8.53 -43.81 -25.84
C VAL A 56 8.12 -45.22 -25.43
N VAL A 57 7.06 -45.32 -24.64
CA VAL A 57 6.65 -46.57 -23.95
C VAL A 57 5.64 -47.39 -24.75
N GLN A 58 4.95 -46.76 -25.71
CA GLN A 58 3.84 -47.36 -26.46
C GLN A 58 4.23 -47.86 -27.85
N ASP A 59 5.46 -47.57 -28.30
CA ASP A 59 5.88 -47.76 -29.68
C ASP A 59 7.39 -48.02 -29.75
N THR A 60 7.86 -48.69 -30.81
CA THR A 60 9.31 -48.84 -31.03
C THR A 60 9.94 -47.55 -31.59
N ALA A 61 9.12 -46.64 -32.12
CA ALA A 61 9.56 -45.33 -32.60
C ALA A 61 8.47 -44.25 -32.47
N PHE A 62 8.88 -42.98 -32.52
CA PHE A 62 7.99 -41.82 -32.51
C PHE A 62 7.04 -41.71 -33.74
N ALA A 63 7.27 -42.51 -34.79
CA ALA A 63 6.57 -42.41 -36.08
C ALA A 63 5.24 -43.18 -36.19
N GLY A 64 4.88 -44.05 -35.23
CA GLY A 64 3.62 -44.80 -35.31
C GLY A 64 2.39 -43.98 -34.92
N ILE A 65 1.21 -44.44 -35.35
CA ILE A 65 -0.07 -43.68 -35.21
C ILE A 65 -0.81 -43.98 -33.90
N GLN A 66 -0.26 -44.81 -33.01
CA GLN A 66 -0.81 -45.01 -31.64
C GLN A 66 -0.66 -43.73 -30.80
N GLY A 67 -1.42 -43.58 -29.72
CA GLY A 67 -1.19 -42.48 -28.79
C GLY A 67 -1.61 -42.74 -27.36
N GLY A 68 -1.22 -41.83 -26.47
CA GLY A 68 -1.47 -41.90 -25.05
C GLY A 68 -1.31 -40.57 -24.33
N ARG A 69 -1.90 -40.47 -23.14
CA ARG A 69 -1.88 -39.28 -22.28
C ARG A 69 -1.89 -39.65 -20.81
N ASP A 70 -1.61 -38.63 -19.99
CA ASP A 70 -1.63 -38.65 -18.52
C ASP A 70 -0.85 -39.81 -17.89
N PRO A 71 0.42 -40.04 -18.27
CA PRO A 71 1.22 -41.09 -17.66
C PRO A 71 1.57 -40.76 -16.21
N LYS A 72 1.37 -41.74 -15.35
CA LYS A 72 1.77 -41.76 -13.95
C LYS A 72 2.82 -42.85 -13.77
N ILE A 73 3.90 -42.51 -13.08
CA ILE A 73 4.96 -43.45 -12.75
C ILE A 73 4.92 -43.83 -11.27
N VAL A 74 5.03 -45.13 -11.04
CA VAL A 74 5.34 -45.75 -9.75
C VAL A 74 6.50 -46.70 -9.96
N VAL A 75 7.24 -47.03 -8.91
CA VAL A 75 8.45 -47.85 -9.04
C VAL A 75 8.33 -49.10 -8.20
N ASP A 76 8.59 -50.24 -8.83
CA ASP A 76 8.61 -51.54 -8.17
C ASP A 76 9.71 -51.58 -7.07
N PRO A 77 9.33 -51.71 -5.79
CA PRO A 77 10.25 -51.79 -4.65
C PRO A 77 11.19 -53.00 -4.67
N ASP A 78 10.81 -54.12 -5.30
CA ASP A 78 11.62 -55.35 -5.26
C ASP A 78 12.71 -55.39 -6.34
N GLY A 79 12.67 -54.47 -7.31
CA GLY A 79 13.53 -54.53 -8.49
C GLY A 79 13.87 -53.20 -9.16
N GLY A 80 13.38 -52.08 -8.63
CA GLY A 80 13.58 -50.74 -9.19
C GLY A 80 13.05 -50.58 -10.63
N LYS A 81 12.06 -51.38 -11.00
CA LYS A 81 11.46 -51.39 -12.33
C LYS A 81 10.38 -50.33 -12.38
N ALA A 82 10.42 -49.47 -13.39
CA ALA A 82 9.37 -48.48 -13.59
C ALA A 82 8.07 -49.17 -14.02
N ILE A 83 6.96 -48.70 -13.46
CA ILE A 83 5.60 -49.08 -13.84
C ILE A 83 4.90 -47.80 -14.27
N LEU A 84 4.53 -47.73 -15.56
CA LEU A 84 3.82 -46.58 -16.12
C LEU A 84 2.35 -46.92 -16.30
N ILE A 85 1.49 -46.04 -15.84
CA ILE A 85 0.04 -46.19 -15.89
C ILE A 85 -0.54 -44.97 -16.59
N GLY A 86 -1.43 -45.17 -17.54
CA GLY A 86 -2.08 -44.08 -18.26
C GLY A 86 -3.24 -44.60 -19.09
N TYR A 87 -3.81 -43.75 -19.94
CA TYR A 87 -4.67 -44.22 -21.03
C TYR A 87 -4.04 -44.08 -22.41
N ASP A 88 -4.37 -45.02 -23.28
CA ASP A 88 -3.85 -45.14 -24.63
C ASP A 88 -4.96 -45.43 -25.67
N TRP A 89 -4.59 -45.36 -26.95
CA TRP A 89 -5.43 -45.73 -28.08
C TRP A 89 -4.60 -46.35 -29.23
N GLY A 90 -5.22 -47.32 -29.91
CA GLY A 90 -4.57 -48.17 -30.91
C GLY A 90 -4.45 -47.57 -32.31
N GLU A 91 -3.80 -48.35 -33.19
CA GLU A 91 -3.32 -47.96 -34.51
C GLU A 91 -4.37 -48.06 -35.64
N ASN A 92 -5.54 -48.67 -35.42
CA ASN A 92 -6.51 -48.92 -36.48
C ASN A 92 -7.96 -48.69 -36.03
N ILE A 93 -8.52 -47.57 -36.48
CA ILE A 93 -9.89 -47.10 -36.22
C ILE A 93 -10.94 -48.06 -36.83
N ALA A 94 -10.56 -48.94 -37.77
CA ALA A 94 -11.49 -49.87 -38.43
C ALA A 94 -11.81 -51.13 -37.61
N THR A 95 -10.97 -51.53 -36.64
CA THR A 95 -11.21 -52.71 -35.78
C THR A 95 -11.54 -52.31 -34.34
N TYR A 96 -11.13 -51.12 -33.91
CA TYR A 96 -11.48 -50.55 -32.61
C TYR A 96 -11.87 -49.08 -32.77
N PRO A 97 -13.12 -48.78 -33.18
CA PRO A 97 -13.47 -47.42 -33.57
C PRO A 97 -13.39 -46.39 -32.44
N ASP A 98 -13.44 -46.79 -31.16
CA ASP A 98 -13.47 -45.83 -30.03
C ASP A 98 -13.02 -46.44 -28.68
N THR A 99 -11.77 -46.93 -28.52
CA THR A 99 -11.33 -47.54 -27.23
C THR A 99 -10.19 -46.77 -26.57
N PHE A 100 -10.52 -45.81 -25.70
CA PHE A 100 -9.59 -45.34 -24.66
C PHE A 100 -9.40 -46.47 -23.65
N ALA A 101 -8.22 -47.07 -23.60
CA ALA A 101 -7.93 -48.16 -22.68
C ALA A 101 -6.96 -47.68 -21.60
N VAL A 102 -7.21 -48.10 -20.35
CA VAL A 102 -6.21 -47.96 -19.29
C VAL A 102 -5.17 -49.07 -19.48
N HIS A 103 -3.91 -48.67 -19.60
CA HIS A 103 -2.77 -49.57 -19.71
C HIS A 103 -1.81 -49.42 -18.55
N VAL A 104 -1.22 -50.53 -18.14
CA VAL A 104 -0.07 -50.58 -17.24
C VAL A 104 1.11 -51.21 -17.97
N ALA A 105 2.16 -50.43 -18.20
CA ALA A 105 3.40 -50.87 -18.83
C ALA A 105 4.46 -51.12 -17.75
N PHE A 106 5.16 -52.25 -17.85
CA PHE A 106 6.22 -52.65 -16.91
C PHE A 106 7.57 -52.61 -17.61
N ASP A 107 8.56 -51.96 -17.01
CA ASP A 107 9.93 -52.08 -17.48
C ASP A 107 10.42 -53.52 -17.24
N SER A 108 10.89 -54.21 -18.28
CA SER A 108 11.31 -55.61 -18.15
C SER A 108 12.57 -55.78 -17.28
N ALA A 109 13.40 -54.75 -17.20
CA ALA A 109 14.58 -54.69 -16.34
C ALA A 109 14.71 -53.30 -15.70
N ARG A 110 15.52 -53.19 -14.65
CA ARG A 110 15.73 -51.94 -13.92
C ARG A 110 16.28 -50.86 -14.84
N MET A 111 15.64 -49.68 -14.88
CA MET A 111 16.10 -48.52 -15.65
C MET A 111 16.44 -48.84 -17.12
N ALA A 112 15.83 -49.88 -17.70
CA ALA A 112 16.19 -50.37 -19.02
C ALA A 112 15.37 -49.69 -20.12
N GLY A 113 14.23 -49.10 -19.77
CA GLY A 113 13.32 -48.50 -20.74
C GLY A 113 12.73 -49.56 -21.70
N ARG A 114 12.63 -50.80 -21.24
CA ARG A 114 12.17 -51.92 -22.05
C ARG A 114 10.74 -52.27 -21.65
N PHE A 115 9.83 -51.35 -21.94
CA PHE A 115 8.39 -51.51 -21.71
C PHE A 115 7.69 -52.38 -22.77
N GLY A 116 8.36 -52.61 -23.89
CA GLY A 116 7.79 -53.34 -25.02
C GLY A 116 6.80 -52.50 -25.83
N THR A 117 6.01 -53.16 -26.67
CA THR A 117 4.87 -52.55 -27.39
C THR A 117 3.64 -52.50 -26.49
N VAL A 118 2.59 -51.77 -26.91
CA VAL A 118 1.27 -51.81 -26.24
C VAL A 118 0.80 -53.26 -25.98
N SER A 119 1.02 -54.21 -26.89
CA SER A 119 0.62 -55.61 -26.62
C SER A 119 1.40 -56.32 -25.51
N GLN A 120 2.52 -55.73 -25.06
CA GLN A 120 3.40 -56.28 -24.02
C GLN A 120 3.11 -55.70 -22.62
N GLY A 121 2.25 -54.69 -22.51
CA GLY A 121 1.71 -54.21 -21.23
C GLY A 121 0.52 -55.05 -20.73
N SER A 122 0.03 -54.70 -19.53
CA SER A 122 -1.21 -55.22 -18.94
C SER A 122 -2.35 -54.24 -19.23
N ARG A 123 -3.36 -54.69 -19.98
CA ARG A 123 -4.56 -53.92 -20.28
C ARG A 123 -5.72 -54.40 -19.39
N MET A 124 -6.42 -53.46 -18.76
CA MET A 124 -7.66 -53.77 -18.05
C MET A 124 -8.76 -54.19 -19.04
N PRO A 125 -9.47 -55.31 -18.82
CA PRO A 125 -10.58 -55.72 -19.68
C PRO A 125 -11.68 -54.66 -19.73
N ASP A 126 -12.25 -54.41 -20.91
CA ASP A 126 -13.33 -53.42 -21.07
C ASP A 126 -14.54 -53.75 -20.20
N SER A 127 -14.84 -55.03 -20.00
CA SER A 127 -15.92 -55.50 -19.10
C SER A 127 -15.70 -55.10 -17.64
N ILE A 128 -14.45 -54.97 -17.21
CA ILE A 128 -14.08 -54.55 -15.85
C ILE A 128 -14.04 -53.02 -15.79
N ASN A 129 -13.39 -52.36 -16.76
CA ASN A 129 -13.33 -50.90 -16.84
C ASN A 129 -14.73 -50.27 -16.87
N GLN A 130 -15.68 -50.89 -17.59
CA GLN A 130 -17.05 -50.39 -17.71
C GLN A 130 -17.96 -50.77 -16.53
N LYS A 131 -17.54 -51.70 -15.65
CA LYS A 131 -18.33 -52.10 -14.48
C LYS A 131 -18.56 -50.89 -13.55
N GLY A 132 -19.77 -50.76 -13.03
CA GLY A 132 -20.12 -49.67 -12.10
C GLY A 132 -20.25 -48.28 -12.73
N ASN A 133 -20.31 -48.16 -14.06
CA ASN A 133 -20.68 -46.89 -14.72
C ASN A 133 -22.11 -46.48 -14.34
N PHE A 134 -22.32 -45.19 -14.04
CA PHE A 134 -23.66 -44.67 -13.75
C PHE A 134 -24.54 -44.47 -15.00
N PHE A 135 -23.94 -44.39 -16.19
CA PHE A 135 -24.67 -44.26 -17.45
C PHE A 135 -24.48 -45.48 -18.35
N THR A 136 -25.59 -45.98 -18.86
CA THR A 136 -25.69 -47.09 -19.82
C THR A 136 -25.65 -46.65 -21.28
N TYR A 137 -25.75 -45.34 -21.55
CA TYR A 137 -25.88 -44.78 -22.90
C TYR A 137 -24.55 -44.21 -23.41
N TRP A 138 -24.06 -44.74 -24.53
CA TRP A 138 -22.78 -44.44 -25.19
C TRP A 138 -21.54 -44.55 -24.29
N LYS A 139 -20.66 -45.50 -24.64
CA LYS A 139 -19.23 -45.64 -24.23
C LYS A 139 -18.74 -44.56 -23.26
N SER A 140 -19.01 -44.72 -21.97
CA SER A 140 -18.49 -43.83 -20.93
C SER A 140 -16.99 -44.06 -20.79
N ASN A 141 -16.21 -43.03 -21.09
CA ASN A 141 -14.75 -43.09 -21.03
C ASN A 141 -14.33 -42.72 -19.61
N ASN A 142 -13.80 -43.69 -18.86
CA ASN A 142 -13.07 -43.39 -17.63
C ASN A 142 -11.70 -42.85 -18.02
N LEU A 143 -11.47 -41.57 -17.75
CA LEU A 143 -10.26 -40.85 -18.15
C LEU A 143 -9.46 -40.48 -16.89
N TRP A 144 -8.27 -39.88 -17.06
CA TRP A 144 -7.43 -39.37 -15.96
C TRP A 144 -7.07 -40.40 -14.87
N PRO A 145 -6.35 -41.48 -15.20
CA PRO A 145 -5.86 -42.43 -14.21
C PRO A 145 -4.87 -41.78 -13.24
N ARG A 146 -5.04 -42.08 -11.96
CA ARG A 146 -4.05 -41.89 -10.89
C ARG A 146 -3.76 -43.25 -10.26
N SER A 147 -2.53 -43.46 -9.82
CA SER A 147 -2.09 -44.77 -9.37
C SER A 147 -1.13 -44.68 -8.21
N ASP A 148 -1.20 -45.67 -7.35
CA ASP A 148 -0.19 -45.92 -6.34
C ASP A 148 -0.04 -47.42 -6.11
N ILE A 149 1.03 -47.79 -5.42
CA ILE A 149 1.32 -49.19 -5.11
C ILE A 149 1.55 -49.39 -3.62
N SER A 150 1.18 -50.57 -3.14
CA SER A 150 1.47 -51.06 -1.79
C SER A 150 2.13 -52.44 -1.91
N ILE A 151 3.02 -52.76 -0.96
CA ILE A 151 3.56 -54.10 -0.79
C ILE A 151 3.00 -54.70 0.49
N VAL A 152 2.48 -55.91 0.40
CA VAL A 152 1.97 -56.64 1.57
C VAL A 152 2.59 -58.04 1.54
N GLY A 153 3.60 -58.26 2.39
CA GLY A 153 4.39 -59.49 2.33
C GLY A 153 5.20 -59.58 1.04
N LEU A 154 4.92 -60.59 0.20
CA LEU A 154 5.57 -60.79 -1.11
C LEU A 154 4.73 -60.28 -2.29
N ASP A 155 3.52 -59.78 -2.05
CA ASP A 155 2.60 -59.35 -3.09
C ASP A 155 2.70 -57.83 -3.31
N THR A 156 2.85 -57.43 -4.56
CA THR A 156 2.67 -56.04 -4.99
C THR A 156 1.23 -55.81 -5.41
N ILE A 157 0.60 -54.82 -4.81
CA ILE A 157 -0.77 -54.42 -5.11
C ILE A 157 -0.73 -53.08 -5.85
N ILE A 158 -1.30 -53.06 -7.05
CA ILE A 158 -1.43 -51.86 -7.86
C ILE A 158 -2.84 -51.32 -7.68
N TYR A 159 -2.94 -50.09 -7.21
CA TYR A 159 -4.19 -49.36 -7.13
C TYR A 159 -4.26 -48.31 -8.22
N LEU A 160 -5.45 -48.16 -8.78
CA LEU A 160 -5.73 -47.19 -9.81
C LEU A 160 -7.06 -46.53 -9.52
N THR A 161 -7.09 -45.21 -9.43
CA THR A 161 -8.34 -44.46 -9.49
C THR A 161 -8.52 -43.82 -10.86
N THR A 162 -9.75 -43.77 -11.34
CA THR A 162 -10.13 -43.08 -12.58
C THR A 162 -11.38 -42.25 -12.34
N GLN A 163 -11.51 -41.18 -13.10
CA GLN A 163 -12.69 -40.32 -13.07
C GLN A 163 -13.16 -40.07 -14.51
N GLY A 164 -14.45 -40.23 -14.80
CA GLY A 164 -14.94 -40.01 -16.16
C GLY A 164 -16.42 -40.27 -16.36
N GLY A 165 -16.93 -39.95 -17.56
CA GLY A 165 -18.35 -39.98 -17.88
C GLY A 165 -18.64 -39.84 -19.38
N ALA A 166 -19.92 -39.72 -19.74
CA ALA A 166 -20.33 -39.46 -21.13
C ALA A 166 -19.81 -38.08 -21.60
N TYR A 167 -19.50 -37.96 -22.88
CA TYR A 167 -18.83 -36.80 -23.50
C TYR A 167 -19.67 -35.49 -23.49
N SER A 168 -20.89 -35.50 -22.95
CA SER A 168 -21.75 -34.33 -22.80
C SER A 168 -21.43 -33.56 -21.51
N LEU A 169 -20.89 -32.35 -21.68
CA LEU A 169 -20.65 -31.34 -20.64
C LEU A 169 -21.91 -30.91 -19.85
N SER A 170 -23.08 -31.50 -20.13
CA SER A 170 -24.36 -31.22 -19.45
C SER A 170 -24.63 -32.13 -18.26
N ASP A 171 -23.92 -33.26 -18.11
CA ASP A 171 -24.33 -34.30 -17.17
C ASP A 171 -23.56 -34.19 -15.86
N SER A 172 -24.28 -33.80 -14.82
CA SER A 172 -23.80 -33.31 -13.52
C SER A 172 -23.19 -34.36 -12.60
N TYR A 173 -22.85 -35.54 -13.11
CA TYR A 173 -22.42 -36.69 -12.30
C TYR A 173 -21.42 -37.55 -13.07
N GLN A 174 -20.11 -37.37 -12.86
CA GLN A 174 -19.12 -38.31 -13.39
C GLN A 174 -18.89 -39.49 -12.43
N THR A 175 -18.40 -40.61 -12.95
CA THR A 175 -18.11 -41.81 -12.15
C THR A 175 -16.67 -41.76 -11.67
N LEU A 176 -16.46 -41.87 -10.35
CA LEU A 176 -15.18 -42.17 -9.73
C LEU A 176 -15.08 -43.67 -9.51
N LYS A 177 -13.95 -44.27 -9.84
CA LYS A 177 -13.70 -45.69 -9.62
C LYS A 177 -12.34 -45.92 -9.00
N VAL A 178 -12.23 -46.99 -8.22
CA VAL A 178 -10.95 -47.54 -7.79
C VAL A 178 -10.86 -49.00 -8.21
N PHE A 179 -9.78 -49.32 -8.90
CA PHE A 179 -9.41 -50.65 -9.31
C PHE A 179 -8.20 -51.12 -8.52
N ARG A 180 -8.15 -52.42 -8.27
CA ARG A 180 -7.08 -53.10 -7.55
C ARG A 180 -6.62 -54.31 -8.36
N LYS A 181 -5.30 -54.46 -8.50
CA LYS A 181 -4.64 -55.63 -9.08
C LYS A 181 -3.61 -56.18 -8.09
N ILE A 182 -3.59 -57.50 -7.88
CA ILE A 182 -2.55 -58.19 -7.12
C ILE A 182 -1.56 -58.81 -8.10
N GLY A 183 -0.26 -58.59 -7.88
CA GLY A 183 0.83 -59.17 -8.65
C GLY A 183 1.25 -58.34 -9.86
N LYS A 184 2.32 -58.81 -10.53
CA LYS A 184 3.01 -58.09 -11.63
C LYS A 184 2.91 -58.80 -12.98
N ALA A 185 2.09 -59.86 -13.11
CA ALA A 185 2.03 -60.65 -14.35
C ALA A 185 1.51 -59.81 -15.54
N ALA A 186 2.20 -59.95 -16.69
CA ALA A 186 1.95 -59.36 -18.01
C ALA A 186 2.69 -60.24 -19.05
N PRO A 187 2.32 -60.28 -20.36
CA PRO A 187 1.53 -59.31 -21.13
C PRO A 187 0.08 -59.72 -21.49
N GLY A 188 -0.76 -58.73 -21.83
CA GLY A 188 -2.07 -58.93 -22.46
C GLY A 188 -3.27 -58.36 -21.68
N ILE A 189 -4.48 -58.83 -22.05
CA ILE A 189 -5.71 -58.55 -21.29
C ILE A 189 -5.59 -59.22 -19.91
N ASP A 190 -5.68 -58.44 -18.85
CA ASP A 190 -5.41 -58.89 -17.50
C ASP A 190 -6.70 -59.00 -16.67
N ASN A 191 -7.20 -60.22 -16.51
CA ASN A 191 -8.42 -60.47 -15.76
C ASN A 191 -8.25 -60.40 -14.22
N SER A 192 -7.04 -60.11 -13.72
CA SER A 192 -6.79 -59.96 -12.27
C SER A 192 -7.22 -58.60 -11.70
N TRP A 193 -7.54 -57.63 -12.57
CA TRP A 193 -8.09 -56.35 -12.13
C TRP A 193 -9.46 -56.54 -11.47
N THR A 194 -9.68 -55.84 -10.36
CA THR A 194 -10.97 -55.86 -9.65
C THR A 194 -11.42 -54.43 -9.38
N LEU A 195 -12.69 -54.14 -9.67
CA LEU A 195 -13.33 -52.90 -9.23
C LEU A 195 -13.65 -53.03 -7.73
N VAL A 196 -13.04 -52.19 -6.90
CA VAL A 196 -13.13 -52.28 -5.43
C VAL A 196 -13.92 -51.13 -4.80
N TYR A 197 -14.03 -49.98 -5.47
CA TYR A 197 -14.80 -48.83 -5.01
C TYR A 197 -15.40 -48.04 -6.18
N VAL A 198 -16.59 -47.47 -5.98
CA VAL A 198 -17.29 -46.61 -6.94
C VAL A 198 -18.02 -45.50 -6.17
N ASP A 199 -17.90 -44.27 -6.66
CA ASP A 199 -18.71 -43.13 -6.20
C ASP A 199 -18.91 -42.13 -7.36
N THR A 200 -19.59 -41.03 -7.09
CA THR A 200 -19.75 -39.86 -7.96
C THR A 200 -18.61 -38.85 -7.79
N GLY A 201 -18.30 -38.12 -8.86
CA GLY A 201 -17.28 -37.08 -8.87
C GLY A 201 -17.61 -35.88 -9.77
N ALA A 202 -16.83 -34.80 -9.61
CA ALA A 202 -16.95 -33.51 -10.27
C ALA A 202 -16.55 -33.51 -11.77
N GLY A 203 -15.85 -34.56 -12.21
CA GLY A 203 -15.29 -34.65 -13.54
C GLY A 203 -14.03 -33.82 -13.73
N TYR A 204 -13.23 -34.18 -14.74
CA TYR A 204 -11.81 -33.80 -14.89
C TYR A 204 -10.86 -34.55 -13.95
N ASP A 205 -9.56 -34.24 -14.08
CA ASP A 205 -8.40 -34.75 -13.31
C ASP A 205 -8.46 -34.31 -11.84
N ALA A 206 -9.49 -34.75 -11.10
CA ALA A 206 -9.90 -34.19 -9.82
C ALA A 206 -9.97 -35.22 -8.68
N ALA A 207 -9.26 -36.34 -8.85
CA ALA A 207 -9.09 -37.40 -7.88
C ALA A 207 -7.63 -37.83 -7.85
N ASP A 208 -7.16 -38.28 -6.68
CA ASP A 208 -5.84 -38.89 -6.51
C ASP A 208 -5.87 -40.02 -5.46
N ILE A 209 -4.82 -40.85 -5.45
CA ILE A 209 -4.74 -42.06 -4.63
C ILE A 209 -3.36 -42.20 -3.95
N ALA A 210 -3.37 -42.57 -2.67
CA ALA A 210 -2.17 -42.83 -1.89
C ALA A 210 -2.28 -44.12 -1.09
N CYS A 211 -1.20 -44.89 -1.08
CA CYS A 211 -1.03 -46.11 -0.30
C CYS A 211 -0.10 -45.86 0.87
N ASP A 212 -0.36 -46.55 1.97
CA ASP A 212 0.62 -46.70 3.05
C ASP A 212 1.76 -47.60 2.57
N GLN A 213 3.00 -47.19 2.83
CA GLN A 213 4.19 -47.96 2.47
C GLN A 213 4.37 -49.21 3.34
N ASN A 214 3.78 -49.22 4.53
CA ASN A 214 4.01 -50.24 5.55
C ASN A 214 2.80 -51.16 5.77
N SER A 215 1.68 -50.92 5.06
CA SER A 215 0.47 -51.72 5.21
C SER A 215 -0.36 -51.79 3.93
N SER A 216 -1.46 -52.54 3.96
CA SER A 216 -2.45 -52.62 2.88
C SER A 216 -3.46 -51.47 2.87
N ARG A 217 -3.23 -50.45 3.72
CA ARG A 217 -4.08 -49.26 3.81
C ARG A 217 -3.92 -48.41 2.55
N VAL A 218 -5.05 -47.95 2.03
CA VAL A 218 -5.12 -47.09 0.85
C VAL A 218 -6.17 -46.01 1.06
N GLY A 219 -5.89 -44.80 0.59
CA GLY A 219 -6.79 -43.66 0.63
C GLY A 219 -6.93 -43.00 -0.73
N ILE A 220 -8.10 -42.46 -1.01
CA ILE A 220 -8.36 -41.59 -2.16
C ILE A 220 -8.94 -40.27 -1.68
N GLY A 221 -8.64 -39.20 -2.41
CA GLY A 221 -9.25 -37.89 -2.24
C GLY A 221 -9.76 -37.39 -3.60
N TRP A 222 -10.96 -36.84 -3.63
CA TRP A 222 -11.55 -36.34 -4.88
C TRP A 222 -12.56 -35.24 -4.64
N THR A 223 -12.93 -34.57 -5.73
CA THR A 223 -14.00 -33.57 -5.70
C THR A 223 -15.30 -34.14 -6.28
N ARG A 224 -16.43 -33.77 -5.67
CA ARG A 224 -17.77 -34.29 -5.98
C ARG A 224 -18.78 -33.14 -6.03
N TYR A 225 -19.74 -33.20 -6.94
CA TYR A 225 -20.86 -32.25 -6.93
C TYR A 225 -21.72 -32.41 -5.67
N THR A 226 -22.18 -31.30 -5.10
CA THR A 226 -23.05 -31.31 -3.89
C THR A 226 -24.45 -31.90 -4.14
N GLY A 227 -24.80 -32.23 -5.39
CA GLY A 227 -26.07 -32.84 -5.80
C GLY A 227 -27.28 -31.89 -5.82
N ALA A 228 -27.30 -30.87 -4.95
CA ALA A 228 -28.35 -29.84 -4.91
C ALA A 228 -28.07 -28.66 -5.85
N ASP A 229 -26.79 -28.34 -6.08
CA ASP A 229 -26.33 -27.29 -6.98
C ASP A 229 -25.10 -27.78 -7.75
N VAL A 230 -25.25 -27.88 -9.07
CA VAL A 230 -24.20 -28.36 -9.98
C VAL A 230 -23.08 -27.35 -10.18
N SER A 231 -23.19 -26.15 -9.57
CA SER A 231 -22.13 -25.15 -9.51
C SER A 231 -21.25 -25.25 -8.25
N LEU A 232 -21.57 -26.16 -7.32
CA LEU A 232 -20.85 -26.34 -6.06
C LEU A 232 -20.20 -27.73 -5.97
N PHE A 233 -18.97 -27.75 -5.45
CA PHE A 233 -18.18 -28.96 -5.23
C PHE A 233 -17.90 -29.17 -3.75
N ASP A 234 -17.74 -30.44 -3.38
CA ASP A 234 -17.24 -30.90 -2.10
C ASP A 234 -15.95 -31.68 -2.29
N VAL A 235 -15.10 -31.67 -1.26
CA VAL A 235 -13.97 -32.58 -1.15
C VAL A 235 -14.37 -33.79 -0.33
N TRP A 236 -14.17 -34.96 -0.91
CA TRP A 236 -14.42 -36.25 -0.29
C TRP A 236 -13.13 -37.03 -0.16
N VAL A 237 -13.07 -37.83 0.89
CA VAL A 237 -12.02 -38.82 1.08
C VAL A 237 -12.64 -40.17 1.31
N ALA A 238 -11.94 -41.23 0.90
CA ALA A 238 -12.31 -42.58 1.27
C ALA A 238 -11.05 -43.37 1.59
N THR A 239 -11.07 -44.07 2.71
CA THR A 239 -9.97 -44.93 3.15
C THR A 239 -10.43 -46.37 3.27
N SER A 240 -9.51 -47.29 3.03
CA SER A 240 -9.71 -48.71 3.23
C SER A 240 -8.48 -49.31 3.91
N PRO A 241 -8.66 -50.14 4.95
CA PRO A 241 -7.55 -50.81 5.62
C PRO A 241 -6.92 -51.93 4.79
N THR A 242 -7.56 -52.39 3.70
CA THR A 242 -7.06 -53.51 2.87
C THR A 242 -7.10 -53.26 1.36
N GLY A 243 -7.77 -52.18 0.96
CA GLY A 243 -8.13 -51.86 -0.42
C GLY A 243 -9.11 -52.84 -1.09
N ALA A 244 -9.63 -53.85 -0.39
CA ALA A 244 -10.58 -54.80 -0.94
C ALA A 244 -12.00 -54.21 -1.04
N SER A 245 -12.83 -54.77 -1.93
CA SER A 245 -14.24 -54.38 -2.04
C SER A 245 -14.97 -54.57 -0.71
N GLY A 246 -15.86 -53.63 -0.36
CA GLY A 246 -16.65 -53.66 0.88
C GLY A 246 -15.91 -53.16 2.14
N THR A 247 -14.66 -52.72 2.03
CA THR A 247 -13.86 -52.23 3.17
C THR A 247 -13.61 -50.71 3.15
N TRP A 248 -14.18 -50.00 2.18
CA TRP A 248 -14.00 -48.56 2.00
C TRP A 248 -14.98 -47.75 2.84
N THR A 249 -14.48 -46.70 3.50
CA THR A 249 -15.30 -45.73 4.25
C THR A 249 -15.08 -44.35 3.69
N ALA A 250 -16.14 -43.68 3.24
CA ALA A 250 -16.09 -42.35 2.64
C ALA A 250 -16.59 -41.26 3.59
N THR A 251 -15.96 -40.09 3.55
CA THR A 251 -16.28 -38.93 4.38
C THR A 251 -16.28 -37.66 3.53
N ASN A 252 -17.32 -36.83 3.67
CA ASN A 252 -17.37 -35.48 3.11
C ASN A 252 -16.62 -34.52 4.06
N LEU A 253 -15.55 -33.88 3.57
CA LEU A 253 -14.74 -32.98 4.39
C LEU A 253 -15.31 -31.56 4.48
N THR A 254 -16.04 -31.11 3.47
CA THR A 254 -16.35 -29.69 3.27
C THR A 254 -17.82 -29.34 3.47
N ASN A 255 -18.74 -30.24 3.11
CA ASN A 255 -20.19 -30.06 3.25
C ASN A 255 -20.67 -28.65 2.80
N THR A 256 -20.30 -28.31 1.57
CA THR A 256 -20.37 -26.96 0.99
C THR A 256 -21.80 -26.56 0.71
N THR A 257 -22.14 -25.33 1.05
CA THR A 257 -23.45 -24.72 0.76
C THR A 257 -23.26 -23.41 -0.01
N SER A 258 -24.34 -22.82 -0.50
CA SER A 258 -24.29 -21.52 -1.17
C SER A 258 -23.82 -20.37 -0.27
N SER A 259 -23.83 -20.52 1.06
CA SER A 259 -23.27 -19.55 2.00
C SER A 259 -21.82 -19.83 2.42
N SER A 260 -21.23 -20.96 1.98
CA SER A 260 -19.84 -21.28 2.30
C SER A 260 -18.90 -20.25 1.69
N LEU A 261 -18.01 -19.69 2.53
CA LEU A 261 -17.01 -18.70 2.14
C LEU A 261 -15.96 -19.30 1.18
N TYR A 262 -15.50 -20.51 1.49
CA TYR A 262 -14.54 -21.27 0.70
C TYR A 262 -15.24 -22.44 0.05
N ARG A 263 -15.39 -22.38 -1.27
CA ARG A 263 -16.05 -23.42 -2.05
C ARG A 263 -14.98 -24.24 -2.78
N PRO A 264 -14.85 -25.55 -2.54
CA PRO A 264 -13.92 -26.39 -3.28
C PRO A 264 -14.02 -26.21 -4.79
N TRP A 265 -12.89 -26.36 -5.46
CA TRP A 265 -12.80 -26.38 -6.91
C TRP A 265 -12.41 -27.77 -7.42
N ILE A 266 -12.13 -27.91 -8.71
CA ILE A 266 -12.04 -29.20 -9.42
C ILE A 266 -10.65 -29.83 -9.43
N GLU A 267 -9.91 -29.76 -8.31
CA GLU A 267 -8.60 -30.41 -8.14
C GLU A 267 -8.49 -30.99 -6.72
N ALA A 268 -7.78 -32.12 -6.57
CA ALA A 268 -7.35 -32.67 -5.29
C ALA A 268 -6.08 -33.52 -5.48
N ASP A 269 -5.22 -33.58 -4.46
CA ASP A 269 -3.99 -34.39 -4.42
C ASP A 269 -3.85 -34.99 -3.02
N VAL A 270 -3.32 -36.21 -2.92
CA VAL A 270 -3.28 -36.94 -1.65
C VAL A 270 -1.92 -37.55 -1.36
N LEU A 271 -1.62 -37.67 -0.07
CA LEU A 271 -0.45 -38.38 0.44
C LEU A 271 -0.86 -39.20 1.65
N MET A 272 -0.37 -40.43 1.74
CA MET A 272 -0.34 -41.17 2.99
C MET A 272 1.02 -40.93 3.61
N ASP A 273 1.08 -40.32 4.79
CA ASP A 273 2.36 -40.05 5.44
C ASP A 273 3.01 -41.33 6.00
N SER A 274 4.23 -41.20 6.48
CA SER A 274 5.04 -42.31 7.01
C SER A 274 4.45 -42.99 8.26
N ASP A 275 3.55 -42.32 8.99
CA ASP A 275 2.80 -42.92 10.10
C ASP A 275 1.45 -43.51 9.66
N GLY A 276 1.15 -43.45 8.36
CA GLY A 276 -0.05 -44.01 7.77
C GLY A 276 -1.29 -43.12 7.90
N TYR A 277 -1.17 -41.81 8.08
CA TYR A 277 -2.28 -40.85 8.06
C TYR A 277 -2.48 -40.23 6.67
N LEU A 278 -3.74 -40.06 6.26
CA LEU A 278 -4.09 -39.45 4.98
C LEU A 278 -4.05 -37.91 5.07
N HIS A 279 -3.44 -37.30 4.06
CA HIS A 279 -3.45 -35.88 3.79
C HIS A 279 -4.13 -35.60 2.46
N VAL A 280 -4.90 -34.51 2.42
CA VAL A 280 -5.54 -34.03 1.19
C VAL A 280 -5.35 -32.53 1.07
N VAL A 281 -5.00 -32.09 -0.14
CA VAL A 281 -4.92 -30.68 -0.50
C VAL A 281 -5.87 -30.36 -1.65
N TRP A 282 -6.47 -29.17 -1.62
CA TRP A 282 -7.36 -28.70 -2.68
C TRP A 282 -7.36 -27.17 -2.81
N ASN A 283 -7.79 -26.66 -3.97
CA ASN A 283 -8.03 -25.23 -4.17
C ASN A 283 -9.53 -24.88 -3.99
N THR A 284 -9.84 -23.64 -3.63
CA THR A 284 -11.21 -23.17 -3.39
C THR A 284 -11.53 -21.87 -4.12
N GLN A 285 -12.73 -21.68 -4.65
CA GLN A 285 -13.22 -20.35 -5.02
C GLN A 285 -13.60 -19.53 -3.77
N ASP A 286 -13.08 -18.31 -3.67
CA ASP A 286 -13.33 -17.38 -2.57
C ASP A 286 -14.44 -16.38 -2.95
N THR A 287 -15.41 -16.18 -2.04
CA THR A 287 -16.60 -15.34 -2.26
C THR A 287 -16.66 -14.08 -1.39
N LEU A 288 -15.53 -13.64 -0.80
CA LEU A 288 -15.38 -12.48 0.12
C LEU A 288 -15.86 -11.09 -0.39
N GLY A 289 -17.11 -10.94 -0.81
CA GLY A 289 -17.73 -9.66 -1.21
C GLY A 289 -17.22 -9.07 -2.52
N LEU A 290 -16.23 -9.69 -3.15
CA LEU A 290 -15.78 -9.37 -4.51
C LEU A 290 -16.73 -10.07 -5.51
N LYS A 291 -17.08 -9.39 -6.61
CA LYS A 291 -18.03 -9.90 -7.61
C LYS A 291 -17.67 -11.35 -8.00
N VAL A 292 -18.68 -12.18 -8.23
CA VAL A 292 -18.62 -13.63 -8.60
C VAL A 292 -17.78 -13.93 -9.86
N SER A 293 -17.19 -12.90 -10.49
CA SER A 293 -16.21 -13.00 -11.59
C SER A 293 -14.75 -12.94 -11.14
N SER A 294 -14.47 -12.96 -9.84
CA SER A 294 -13.11 -12.82 -9.29
C SER A 294 -12.51 -14.22 -9.10
N TYR A 295 -11.53 -14.60 -9.92
CA TYR A 295 -10.84 -15.90 -9.86
C TYR A 295 -9.91 -16.02 -8.63
N CYS A 296 -10.33 -15.51 -7.47
CA CYS A 296 -9.62 -15.54 -6.21
C CYS A 296 -9.74 -16.93 -5.59
N ASN A 297 -8.64 -17.46 -5.05
CA ASN A 297 -8.67 -18.77 -4.42
C ASN A 297 -7.73 -18.89 -3.23
N LYS A 298 -7.97 -19.91 -2.42
CA LYS A 298 -7.01 -20.39 -1.42
C LYS A 298 -6.64 -21.82 -1.74
N VAL A 299 -5.49 -22.25 -1.22
CA VAL A 299 -5.07 -23.65 -1.19
C VAL A 299 -5.22 -24.13 0.24
N LEU A 300 -6.04 -25.16 0.44
CA LEU A 300 -6.35 -25.74 1.74
C LEU A 300 -5.72 -27.12 1.89
N HIS A 301 -5.44 -27.48 3.12
CA HIS A 301 -4.94 -28.79 3.55
C HIS A 301 -5.84 -29.35 4.65
N TRP A 302 -6.02 -30.67 4.64
CA TRP A 302 -6.64 -31.45 5.70
C TRP A 302 -5.79 -32.69 5.99
N SER A 303 -5.80 -33.14 7.23
CA SER A 303 -5.13 -34.36 7.68
C SER A 303 -6.00 -35.15 8.65
N GLU A 304 -5.89 -36.48 8.60
CA GLU A 304 -6.43 -37.37 9.62
C GLU A 304 -5.80 -37.16 11.02
N ARG A 305 -4.64 -36.47 11.12
CA ARG A 305 -4.02 -36.10 12.40
C ARG A 305 -4.80 -35.00 13.13
N ASP A 306 -5.49 -34.15 12.38
CA ASP A 306 -6.31 -33.05 12.90
C ASP A 306 -7.65 -32.99 12.13
N PRO A 307 -8.50 -34.02 12.27
CA PRO A 307 -9.61 -34.24 11.35
C PRO A 307 -10.71 -33.17 11.47
N GLY A 308 -10.72 -32.40 12.56
CA GLY A 308 -11.68 -31.33 12.80
C GLY A 308 -11.41 -30.03 12.03
N ASN A 309 -10.18 -29.82 11.55
CA ASN A 309 -9.74 -28.54 11.03
C ASN A 309 -9.28 -28.61 9.57
N LYS A 310 -9.32 -27.47 8.89
CA LYS A 310 -8.78 -27.28 7.53
C LYS A 310 -7.85 -26.09 7.58
N HIS A 311 -6.64 -26.27 7.07
CA HIS A 311 -5.56 -25.31 7.21
C HIS A 311 -5.28 -24.62 5.88
N ILE A 312 -5.18 -23.29 5.88
CA ILE A 312 -4.83 -22.54 4.68
C ILE A 312 -3.33 -22.64 4.46
N VAL A 313 -2.93 -23.36 3.42
CA VAL A 313 -1.54 -23.43 2.96
C VAL A 313 -1.12 -22.10 2.37
N TYR A 314 -1.93 -21.58 1.44
CA TYR A 314 -1.64 -20.34 0.74
C TYR A 314 -2.92 -19.56 0.40
N ASP A 315 -2.80 -18.24 0.48
CA ASP A 315 -3.87 -17.28 0.23
C ASP A 315 -3.58 -16.51 -1.07
N ALA A 316 -4.25 -16.89 -2.14
CA ALA A 316 -4.19 -16.23 -3.44
C ALA A 316 -5.42 -15.34 -3.69
N THR A 317 -5.95 -14.72 -2.62
CA THR A 317 -7.07 -13.79 -2.70
C THR A 317 -6.58 -12.38 -3.01
N TYR A 318 -6.49 -12.06 -4.30
CA TYR A 318 -6.23 -10.70 -4.81
C TYR A 318 -7.16 -10.36 -5.99
N PRO A 319 -7.53 -9.07 -6.18
CA PRO A 319 -8.45 -8.68 -7.23
C PRO A 319 -7.83 -8.86 -8.63
N SER A 320 -8.64 -9.19 -9.64
CA SER A 320 -8.15 -9.32 -11.02
C SER A 320 -7.60 -8.03 -11.62
N SER A 321 -7.87 -6.87 -11.01
CA SER A 321 -7.28 -5.59 -11.40
C SER A 321 -5.83 -5.42 -10.96
N SER A 322 -5.35 -6.19 -9.97
CA SER A 322 -3.97 -6.11 -9.46
C SER A 322 -2.99 -7.05 -10.16
N SER A 323 -3.46 -7.84 -11.12
CA SER A 323 -2.68 -8.84 -11.84
C SER A 323 -3.06 -8.83 -13.32
N CYS A 324 -2.11 -9.07 -14.21
CA CYS A 324 -2.38 -8.93 -15.64
C CYS A 324 -2.97 -10.20 -16.30
N GLY A 325 -3.06 -11.32 -15.58
CA GLY A 325 -3.72 -12.56 -16.01
C GLY A 325 -3.42 -13.77 -15.12
N MET A 326 -4.16 -14.87 -15.29
CA MET A 326 -3.94 -16.13 -14.57
C MET A 326 -3.60 -17.30 -15.49
N ALA A 327 -3.12 -18.41 -14.91
CA ALA A 327 -2.61 -19.56 -15.67
C ALA A 327 -3.73 -20.47 -16.26
N GLY A 328 -4.87 -20.63 -15.58
CA GLY A 328 -5.99 -21.39 -16.17
C GLY A 328 -7.23 -21.57 -15.30
N PHE A 329 -8.34 -21.96 -15.92
CA PHE A 329 -9.66 -22.08 -15.26
C PHE A 329 -9.68 -23.10 -14.11
N ASN A 330 -9.10 -24.28 -14.28
CA ASN A 330 -9.10 -25.33 -13.26
C ASN A 330 -8.21 -24.99 -12.05
N VAL A 331 -7.30 -24.03 -12.23
CA VAL A 331 -6.24 -23.68 -11.27
C VAL A 331 -6.61 -22.44 -10.46
N ASN A 332 -7.44 -21.56 -11.03
CA ASN A 332 -7.68 -20.19 -10.53
C ASN A 332 -6.35 -19.40 -10.50
N GLN A 333 -6.06 -18.63 -9.44
CA GLN A 333 -4.76 -17.98 -9.26
C GLN A 333 -3.64 -18.97 -8.87
N ALA A 334 -3.96 -20.00 -8.08
CA ALA A 334 -3.01 -20.96 -7.55
C ALA A 334 -3.59 -22.38 -7.43
N GLY A 335 -2.91 -23.39 -7.98
CA GLY A 335 -3.39 -24.76 -7.99
C GLY A 335 -2.37 -25.73 -8.59
N ARG A 336 -2.83 -26.88 -9.09
CA ARG A 336 -1.96 -27.93 -9.68
C ARG A 336 -0.79 -28.28 -8.78
N TYR A 337 -1.15 -28.66 -7.58
CA TYR A 337 -0.23 -28.95 -6.51
C TYR A 337 0.26 -30.40 -6.55
N SER A 338 1.39 -30.62 -5.89
CA SER A 338 1.92 -31.96 -5.59
C SER A 338 2.40 -31.96 -4.15
N LEU A 339 1.89 -32.91 -3.37
CA LEU A 339 2.19 -33.09 -1.95
C LEU A 339 3.26 -34.19 -1.76
N ALA A 340 4.20 -33.95 -0.87
CA ALA A 340 5.22 -34.91 -0.47
C ALA A 340 5.55 -34.78 1.02
N GLU A 341 6.25 -35.77 1.54
CA GLU A 341 6.81 -35.78 2.88
C GLU A 341 8.33 -35.81 2.85
N CYS A 342 8.96 -35.02 3.72
CA CYS A 342 10.36 -35.20 4.03
C CYS A 342 10.71 -34.75 5.45
N GLU A 343 11.57 -35.51 6.14
CA GLU A 343 12.03 -35.23 7.51
C GLU A 343 10.90 -34.80 8.48
N GLY A 344 9.76 -35.50 8.45
CA GLY A 344 8.62 -35.22 9.32
C GLY A 344 7.84 -33.95 9.00
N ARG A 345 7.93 -33.46 7.75
CA ARG A 345 7.23 -32.27 7.26
C ARG A 345 6.60 -32.54 5.90
N LEU A 346 5.56 -31.78 5.60
CA LEU A 346 4.89 -31.80 4.31
C LEU A 346 5.48 -30.71 3.40
N TYR A 347 5.70 -31.06 2.15
CA TYR A 347 6.15 -30.17 1.10
C TYR A 347 5.05 -30.10 0.06
N LEU A 348 4.56 -28.89 -0.20
CA LEU A 348 3.56 -28.64 -1.22
C LEU A 348 4.17 -27.75 -2.29
N THR A 349 4.30 -28.28 -3.51
CA THR A 349 4.49 -27.43 -4.68
C THR A 349 3.16 -27.09 -5.29
N PHE A 350 3.03 -25.91 -5.87
CA PHE A 350 1.89 -25.48 -6.67
C PHE A 350 2.38 -24.46 -7.70
N TYR A 351 1.59 -24.16 -8.72
CA TYR A 351 1.92 -23.03 -9.58
C TYR A 351 0.90 -21.91 -9.46
N GLY A 352 1.40 -20.69 -9.57
CA GLY A 352 0.61 -19.47 -9.55
C GLY A 352 1.16 -18.45 -10.54
N ALA A 353 0.29 -17.57 -11.01
CA ALA A 353 0.67 -16.53 -11.96
C ALA A 353 0.31 -15.14 -11.42
N ASN A 354 1.22 -14.18 -11.57
CA ASN A 354 1.00 -12.76 -11.25
C ASN A 354 0.43 -12.50 -9.84
N ASP A 355 1.07 -13.05 -8.80
CA ASP A 355 0.70 -12.70 -7.43
C ASP A 355 1.34 -11.34 -7.02
N PRO A 356 0.54 -10.27 -6.87
CA PRO A 356 1.04 -8.98 -6.39
C PRO A 356 1.63 -9.06 -4.98
N ASN A 357 1.20 -10.00 -4.13
CA ASN A 357 1.74 -10.20 -2.79
C ASN A 357 3.15 -10.79 -2.80
N LEU A 358 3.55 -11.39 -3.93
CA LEU A 358 4.90 -11.90 -4.18
C LEU A 358 5.71 -10.98 -5.11
N GLY A 359 5.15 -9.82 -5.49
CA GLY A 359 5.82 -8.79 -6.28
C GLY A 359 5.72 -8.96 -7.79
N LEU A 360 4.87 -9.88 -8.28
CA LEU A 360 4.71 -10.13 -9.72
C LEU A 360 3.34 -9.62 -10.19
N THR A 361 3.32 -8.68 -11.15
CA THR A 361 2.07 -8.07 -11.62
C THR A 361 1.88 -8.09 -13.15
N ASP A 362 2.97 -8.22 -13.91
CA ASP A 362 3.05 -8.05 -15.36
C ASP A 362 3.67 -9.27 -16.09
N ASP A 363 3.75 -10.41 -15.41
CA ASP A 363 4.21 -11.70 -15.94
C ASP A 363 3.11 -12.42 -16.74
N CYS A 364 2.69 -11.82 -17.84
CA CYS A 364 1.65 -12.37 -18.69
C CYS A 364 1.80 -11.91 -20.14
N ALA A 365 1.04 -12.55 -21.02
CA ALA A 365 0.97 -12.20 -22.43
C ALA A 365 0.33 -10.81 -22.64
N ARG A 366 0.80 -9.97 -23.56
CA ARG A 366 0.26 -8.61 -23.77
C ARG A 366 -0.97 -8.60 -24.68
N ASN A 367 -0.99 -9.44 -25.72
CA ASN A 367 -1.97 -9.36 -26.81
C ASN A 367 -3.25 -10.18 -26.60
N TYR A 368 -3.40 -10.84 -25.45
CA TYR A 368 -4.58 -11.63 -25.14
C TYR A 368 -5.60 -10.81 -24.33
N THR A 369 -6.85 -10.80 -24.83
CA THR A 369 -7.96 -10.05 -24.23
C THR A 369 -8.64 -10.76 -23.07
N TYR A 370 -8.47 -12.07 -22.93
CA TYR A 370 -9.03 -12.85 -21.83
C TYR A 370 -8.08 -12.92 -20.64
N TYR A 371 -8.61 -12.73 -19.43
CA TYR A 371 -7.86 -12.82 -18.18
C TYR A 371 -7.37 -14.26 -17.88
N VAL A 372 -8.17 -15.25 -18.28
CA VAL A 372 -7.85 -16.68 -18.15
C VAL A 372 -6.77 -17.06 -19.15
N HIS A 373 -5.83 -17.92 -18.74
CA HIS A 373 -4.76 -18.46 -19.57
C HIS A 373 -3.77 -17.40 -20.08
N LYS A 374 -3.65 -16.25 -19.43
CA LYS A 374 -2.77 -15.18 -19.89
C LYS A 374 -1.47 -15.09 -19.10
N GLY A 375 -1.50 -15.50 -17.84
CA GLY A 375 -0.34 -15.46 -16.94
C GLY A 375 0.71 -16.52 -17.25
N ASN A 376 1.97 -16.13 -17.20
CA ASN A 376 3.08 -17.07 -17.05
C ASN A 376 3.08 -17.56 -15.60
N ALA A 377 3.14 -18.86 -15.43
CA ALA A 377 3.12 -19.47 -14.11
C ALA A 377 4.54 -19.66 -13.58
N GLU A 378 4.66 -19.58 -12.26
CA GLU A 378 5.86 -19.90 -11.49
C GLU A 378 5.56 -21.09 -10.59
N ILE A 379 6.54 -21.97 -10.37
CA ILE A 379 6.45 -23.05 -9.38
C ILE A 379 6.82 -22.48 -8.01
N TYR A 380 5.87 -22.53 -7.09
CA TYR A 380 6.06 -22.18 -5.70
C TYR A 380 6.17 -23.42 -4.82
N LEU A 381 6.89 -23.27 -3.71
CA LEU A 381 6.99 -24.24 -2.63
C LEU A 381 6.46 -23.63 -1.33
N SER A 382 5.64 -24.37 -0.61
CA SER A 382 5.34 -24.13 0.80
C SER A 382 5.62 -25.38 1.60
N ILE A 383 6.21 -25.22 2.77
CA ILE A 383 6.67 -26.29 3.66
C ILE A 383 5.90 -26.16 4.97
N SER A 384 5.34 -27.27 5.45
CA SER A 384 4.68 -27.31 6.74
C SER A 384 5.69 -27.34 7.88
N ARG A 385 5.25 -26.93 9.08
CA ARG A 385 6.06 -27.07 10.29
C ARG A 385 6.33 -28.53 10.65
N ASP A 386 5.32 -29.37 10.46
CA ASP A 386 5.25 -30.77 10.87
C ASP A 386 4.23 -31.55 10.00
N LEU A 387 4.09 -32.85 10.24
CA LEU A 387 3.12 -33.71 9.55
C LEU A 387 1.66 -33.35 9.83
N THR A 388 1.32 -32.64 10.92
CA THR A 388 -0.06 -32.19 11.14
C THR A 388 -0.49 -31.21 10.04
N GLY A 389 0.44 -30.42 9.51
CA GLY A 389 0.16 -29.49 8.42
C GLY A 389 -0.74 -28.32 8.84
N SER A 390 -0.73 -27.96 10.13
CA SER A 390 -1.51 -26.82 10.64
C SER A 390 -0.90 -25.46 10.33
N ARG A 391 0.39 -25.43 9.97
CA ARG A 391 1.15 -24.19 9.70
C ARG A 391 2.09 -24.40 8.53
N TRP A 392 2.13 -23.41 7.64
CA TRP A 392 2.85 -23.44 6.36
C TRP A 392 3.64 -22.16 6.15
N CYS A 393 4.86 -22.28 5.64
CA CYS A 393 5.71 -21.13 5.35
C CYS A 393 5.18 -20.30 4.17
N LYS A 394 5.73 -19.09 4.01
CA LYS A 394 5.43 -18.25 2.84
C LYS A 394 5.87 -19.01 1.57
N PRO A 395 5.12 -18.91 0.47
CA PRO A 395 5.54 -19.49 -0.80
C PRO A 395 6.94 -18.99 -1.23
N LEU A 396 7.81 -19.94 -1.57
CA LEU A 396 9.13 -19.71 -2.12
C LEU A 396 9.06 -19.95 -3.64
N ASN A 397 9.51 -19.00 -4.45
CA ASN A 397 9.56 -19.20 -5.91
C ASN A 397 10.76 -20.10 -6.26
N LEU A 398 10.49 -21.31 -6.76
CA LEU A 398 11.50 -22.29 -7.15
C LEU A 398 11.96 -22.13 -8.60
N SER A 399 11.05 -21.72 -9.49
CA SER A 399 11.34 -21.57 -10.92
C SER A 399 12.16 -20.33 -11.21
N ASN A 400 11.79 -19.21 -10.58
CA ASN A 400 12.35 -17.88 -10.82
C ASN A 400 12.44 -17.54 -12.33
N SER A 401 11.34 -17.78 -13.04
CA SER A 401 11.26 -17.79 -14.51
C SER A 401 10.57 -16.56 -15.10
N TYR A 402 10.54 -15.46 -14.35
CA TYR A 402 9.81 -14.24 -14.70
C TYR A 402 10.07 -13.77 -16.14
N THR A 403 9.02 -13.73 -16.96
CA THR A 403 9.09 -13.39 -18.40
C THR A 403 7.98 -12.43 -18.84
N PRO A 404 8.05 -11.14 -18.43
CA PRO A 404 6.94 -10.21 -18.60
C PRO A 404 6.60 -9.91 -20.06
N ASN A 405 5.32 -9.66 -20.31
CA ASN A 405 4.80 -9.29 -21.63
C ASN A 405 5.10 -10.31 -22.75
N CYS A 406 5.27 -11.58 -22.41
CA CYS A 406 5.69 -12.60 -23.36
C CYS A 406 4.50 -13.19 -24.16
N ASP A 407 4.48 -12.91 -25.47
CA ASP A 407 3.46 -13.39 -26.43
C ASP A 407 4.00 -14.44 -27.44
N SER A 408 5.26 -14.87 -27.29
CA SER A 408 5.96 -15.65 -28.31
C SER A 408 6.71 -16.85 -27.71
N GLY A 409 7.17 -17.79 -28.53
CA GLY A 409 7.81 -19.07 -28.16
C GLY A 409 9.11 -19.01 -27.32
N ASN A 410 9.34 -17.95 -26.54
CA ASN A 410 10.45 -17.76 -25.62
C ASN A 410 10.00 -17.55 -24.16
N CYS A 411 8.71 -17.73 -23.86
CA CYS A 411 8.22 -17.55 -22.50
C CYS A 411 8.80 -18.61 -21.58
N ALA A 412 8.70 -18.38 -20.28
CA ALA A 412 8.99 -19.39 -19.29
C ALA A 412 7.79 -19.48 -18.36
N SER A 413 6.80 -20.25 -18.80
CA SER A 413 5.60 -20.55 -18.03
C SER A 413 5.76 -21.92 -17.40
N ASP A 414 6.13 -21.96 -16.13
CA ASP A 414 6.43 -23.18 -15.39
C ASP A 414 5.15 -23.75 -14.74
N ILE A 415 4.70 -24.92 -15.22
CA ILE A 415 3.31 -25.41 -14.99
C ILE A 415 3.24 -26.90 -14.81
N ASP A 416 2.39 -27.47 -13.94
CA ASP A 416 2.06 -28.92 -13.69
C ASP A 416 2.94 -29.73 -12.69
N ALA A 417 3.57 -29.12 -11.66
CA ALA A 417 4.68 -29.71 -10.86
C ALA A 417 4.39 -31.11 -10.27
N SER A 418 5.42 -31.94 -10.13
CA SER A 418 5.34 -33.23 -9.43
C SER A 418 6.54 -33.40 -8.52
N LEU A 419 6.29 -33.77 -7.26
CA LEU A 419 7.29 -34.16 -6.28
C LEU A 419 7.36 -35.68 -6.16
N SER A 420 8.55 -36.19 -5.84
CA SER A 420 8.69 -37.53 -5.27
C SER A 420 7.96 -37.57 -3.93
N LYS A 421 7.16 -38.61 -3.67
CA LYS A 421 6.31 -38.67 -2.47
C LYS A 421 7.09 -38.57 -1.15
N PHE A 422 8.29 -39.14 -1.13
CA PHE A 422 9.17 -39.17 0.04
C PHE A 422 10.58 -38.74 -0.33
N GLY A 423 11.28 -38.13 0.62
CA GLY A 423 12.68 -37.78 0.47
C GLY A 423 13.62 -38.99 0.45
N THR A 424 14.71 -38.88 -0.29
CA THR A 424 15.76 -39.89 -0.41
C THR A 424 17.08 -39.38 0.16
N ARG A 425 17.94 -40.28 0.64
CA ARG A 425 19.30 -39.95 1.07
C ARG A 425 20.34 -40.46 0.10
N ASP A 426 21.47 -39.78 0.07
CA ASP A 426 22.65 -40.26 -0.66
C ASP A 426 23.18 -41.59 -0.09
N ALA A 427 23.00 -41.82 1.21
CA ALA A 427 23.34 -43.09 1.87
C ALA A 427 22.45 -44.28 1.46
N ASP A 428 21.31 -44.04 0.81
CA ASP A 428 20.43 -45.11 0.32
C ASP A 428 21.00 -45.77 -0.97
N TYR A 429 22.08 -45.20 -1.54
CA TYR A 429 22.76 -45.70 -2.73
C TYR A 429 24.02 -46.51 -2.37
N ALA A 430 24.33 -47.52 -3.19
CA ALA A 430 25.41 -48.50 -2.92
C ALA A 430 26.84 -47.96 -3.07
N GLY A 431 26.98 -46.71 -3.51
CA GLY A 431 28.24 -46.06 -3.82
C GLY A 431 28.07 -44.54 -3.89
N PRO A 432 29.17 -43.80 -4.12
CA PRO A 432 29.10 -42.35 -4.28
C PRO A 432 28.10 -41.97 -5.36
N VAL A 433 27.35 -40.91 -5.11
CA VAL A 433 26.34 -40.38 -6.03
C VAL A 433 26.80 -39.08 -6.66
N ASP A 434 26.40 -38.88 -7.92
CA ASP A 434 26.57 -37.67 -8.69
C ASP A 434 25.18 -37.10 -9.01
N TRP A 435 24.99 -35.82 -8.68
CA TRP A 435 23.75 -35.08 -8.90
C TRP A 435 23.94 -33.88 -9.83
N THR A 436 25.02 -33.82 -10.61
CA THR A 436 25.36 -32.69 -11.50
C THR A 436 24.30 -32.35 -12.55
N ASN A 437 23.43 -33.29 -12.89
CA ASN A 437 22.32 -33.09 -13.84
C ASN A 437 21.04 -32.53 -13.18
N ALA A 438 21.01 -32.44 -11.84
CA ALA A 438 19.92 -31.82 -11.10
C ALA A 438 20.33 -30.44 -10.59
N VAL A 439 19.41 -29.48 -10.64
CA VAL A 439 19.60 -28.21 -9.91
C VAL A 439 19.34 -28.49 -8.44
N THR A 440 20.35 -28.36 -7.59
CA THR A 440 20.14 -28.48 -6.14
C THR A 440 19.63 -27.15 -5.60
N TYR A 441 18.52 -27.18 -4.86
CA TYR A 441 17.93 -26.01 -4.24
C TYR A 441 17.74 -26.24 -2.74
N ASP A 442 18.23 -25.30 -1.94
CA ASP A 442 18.05 -25.27 -0.49
C ASP A 442 17.20 -24.05 -0.10
N PRO A 443 15.94 -24.26 0.34
CA PRO A 443 15.07 -23.16 0.73
C PRO A 443 15.54 -22.42 2.00
N SER A 444 16.41 -23.02 2.82
CA SER A 444 16.95 -22.42 4.05
C SER A 444 18.29 -21.70 3.86
N GLY A 445 18.99 -21.96 2.75
CA GLY A 445 20.34 -21.49 2.47
C GLY A 445 21.45 -22.03 3.39
N SER A 446 21.14 -22.95 4.31
CA SER A 446 22.06 -23.50 5.29
C SER A 446 21.80 -24.99 5.62
N TYR A 447 21.10 -25.71 4.76
CA TYR A 447 20.75 -27.11 4.97
C TYR A 447 22.00 -28.00 4.99
N THR A 448 22.14 -28.74 6.08
CA THR A 448 23.21 -29.73 6.27
C THR A 448 22.68 -31.16 6.42
N GLY A 449 21.39 -31.38 6.17
CA GLY A 449 20.77 -32.70 6.24
C GLY A 449 21.08 -33.56 5.01
N GLU A 450 20.64 -34.82 5.05
CA GLU A 450 20.96 -35.82 4.04
C GLU A 450 19.78 -36.14 3.10
N TYR A 451 18.57 -35.70 3.44
CA TYR A 451 17.36 -36.00 2.67
C TYR A 451 17.06 -34.96 1.59
N PHE A 452 16.63 -35.42 0.42
CA PHE A 452 16.23 -34.58 -0.70
C PHE A 452 14.98 -35.12 -1.39
N LEU A 453 14.10 -34.21 -1.81
CA LEU A 453 12.99 -34.49 -2.70
C LEU A 453 13.41 -34.24 -4.15
N HIS A 454 12.76 -34.90 -5.10
CA HIS A 454 12.93 -34.60 -6.52
C HIS A 454 11.67 -33.92 -7.05
N LEU A 455 11.83 -32.70 -7.52
CA LEU A 455 10.79 -31.93 -8.19
C LEU A 455 11.04 -31.98 -9.70
N PHE A 456 10.02 -32.39 -10.44
CA PHE A 456 10.04 -32.41 -11.89
C PHE A 456 9.00 -31.44 -12.45
N TYR A 457 9.44 -30.55 -13.34
CA TYR A 457 8.56 -29.59 -14.00
C TYR A 457 8.79 -29.34 -15.49
N LEU A 458 7.82 -28.66 -16.12
CA LEU A 458 7.83 -28.28 -17.53
C LEU A 458 7.86 -26.77 -17.58
N THR A 459 8.79 -26.22 -18.36
CA THR A 459 8.80 -24.82 -18.79
C THR A 459 8.16 -24.73 -20.16
N ASP A 460 6.92 -24.23 -20.20
CA ASP A 460 6.26 -23.92 -21.46
C ASP A 460 6.84 -22.65 -22.07
N ARG A 461 7.20 -22.75 -23.35
CA ARG A 461 7.70 -21.62 -24.12
C ARG A 461 6.62 -20.65 -24.59
N PHE A 462 5.37 -20.88 -24.22
CA PHE A 462 4.23 -20.02 -24.46
C PHE A 462 3.51 -19.71 -23.13
N PRO A 463 2.84 -18.55 -22.99
CA PRO A 463 2.12 -18.23 -21.76
C PRO A 463 1.08 -19.30 -21.40
N SER A 464 0.94 -19.55 -20.10
CA SER A 464 0.03 -20.52 -19.49
C SER A 464 0.24 -21.97 -20.01
N ARG A 465 -0.82 -22.79 -20.13
CA ARG A 465 -0.77 -24.23 -20.44
C ARG A 465 -0.65 -24.56 -21.94
N ALA A 466 0.24 -25.50 -22.25
CA ALA A 466 0.64 -26.03 -23.57
C ALA A 466 -0.45 -26.57 -24.53
N TYR A 467 -1.74 -26.42 -24.24
CA TYR A 467 -2.81 -27.06 -25.03
C TYR A 467 -4.18 -26.36 -24.96
N SER A 468 -4.25 -25.08 -24.61
CA SER A 468 -5.55 -24.40 -24.65
C SER A 468 -6.01 -24.19 -26.09
N THR A 469 -7.06 -24.92 -26.49
CA THR A 469 -7.76 -24.77 -27.77
C THR A 469 -8.80 -23.65 -27.74
N SER A 470 -9.02 -23.01 -26.59
CA SER A 470 -9.95 -21.89 -26.46
C SER A 470 -9.31 -20.57 -26.88
N THR A 471 -10.07 -19.83 -27.68
CA THR A 471 -9.90 -18.53 -28.34
C THR A 471 -9.08 -17.44 -27.60
N PRO A 472 -8.49 -16.46 -28.32
CA PRO A 472 -8.73 -16.10 -29.73
C PRO A 472 -7.84 -16.80 -30.77
N THR A 473 -6.88 -17.62 -30.35
CA THR A 473 -5.97 -18.33 -31.27
C THR A 473 -5.55 -19.67 -30.65
N PRO A 474 -5.60 -20.79 -31.38
CA PRO A 474 -5.05 -22.06 -30.89
C PRO A 474 -3.59 -21.84 -30.53
N ARG A 475 -3.21 -22.11 -29.28
CA ARG A 475 -1.82 -21.96 -28.86
C ARG A 475 -0.95 -22.98 -29.58
N PRO A 476 0.21 -22.58 -30.11
CA PRO A 476 1.10 -23.54 -30.74
C PRO A 476 1.60 -24.49 -29.66
N TRP A 477 1.71 -25.76 -30.02
CA TRP A 477 2.53 -26.66 -29.24
C TRP A 477 3.98 -26.23 -29.37
N THR A 478 4.64 -26.07 -28.24
CA THR A 478 6.01 -25.61 -28.10
C THR A 478 6.94 -26.78 -27.79
N LEU A 479 8.21 -26.65 -28.19
CA LEU A 479 9.25 -27.52 -27.67
C LEU A 479 9.58 -27.02 -26.27
N ASN A 480 9.23 -27.82 -25.27
CA ASN A 480 9.26 -27.40 -23.88
C ASN A 480 10.41 -28.08 -23.13
N ASP A 481 10.99 -27.34 -22.20
CA ASP A 481 12.06 -27.87 -21.36
C ASP A 481 11.44 -28.70 -20.24
N LEU A 482 12.08 -29.81 -19.92
CA LEU A 482 11.82 -30.58 -18.72
C LEU A 482 12.89 -30.21 -17.70
N ARG A 483 12.47 -29.76 -16.52
CA ARG A 483 13.30 -29.23 -15.46
C ARG A 483 13.27 -30.15 -14.26
N TRP A 484 14.42 -30.33 -13.62
CA TRP A 484 14.59 -31.19 -12.47
C TRP A 484 15.34 -30.47 -11.36
N ILE A 485 14.68 -30.34 -10.21
CA ILE A 485 15.25 -29.79 -8.99
C ILE A 485 15.41 -30.93 -7.97
N ARG A 486 16.59 -31.01 -7.36
CA ARG A 486 16.86 -31.77 -6.14
C ARG A 486 16.68 -30.82 -4.97
N LEU A 487 15.54 -30.93 -4.30
CA LEU A 487 15.07 -30.02 -3.26
C LEU A 487 15.51 -30.53 -1.89
N ALA A 488 16.32 -29.75 -1.18
CA ALA A 488 16.70 -30.06 0.20
C ALA A 488 15.47 -30.11 1.12
N CYS A 489 15.45 -31.10 2.02
CA CYS A 489 14.41 -31.21 3.04
C CYS A 489 14.62 -30.24 4.20
N ALA A 490 14.88 -28.98 3.89
CA ALA A 490 15.18 -27.98 4.90
C ALA A 490 13.93 -27.57 5.69
N ALA A 491 14.17 -27.06 6.89
CA ALA A 491 13.11 -26.51 7.73
C ALA A 491 12.39 -25.34 7.03
N PRO A 492 11.08 -25.15 7.28
CA PRO A 492 10.34 -24.02 6.75
C PRO A 492 10.93 -22.69 7.24
N VAL A 493 10.98 -21.70 6.35
CA VAL A 493 11.28 -20.31 6.73
C VAL A 493 9.99 -19.66 7.22
N ILE A 494 9.76 -19.71 8.51
CA ILE A 494 8.56 -19.17 9.15
C ILE A 494 8.91 -17.85 9.84
N GLU A 495 8.15 -16.78 9.56
CA GLU A 495 8.41 -15.44 10.12
C GLU A 495 7.12 -14.79 10.65
N PRO A 496 7.12 -14.24 11.88
CA PRO A 496 6.02 -13.43 12.37
C PRO A 496 6.01 -12.06 11.69
N LYS A 497 4.82 -11.46 11.50
CA LYS A 497 4.69 -10.13 10.90
C LYS A 497 3.59 -9.32 11.58
N LEU A 498 3.97 -8.26 12.29
CA LEU A 498 3.04 -7.38 12.96
C LEU A 498 2.48 -6.31 12.02
N VAL A 499 1.16 -6.13 12.07
CA VAL A 499 0.47 -4.96 11.50
C VAL A 499 -0.35 -4.32 12.62
N VAL A 500 -0.22 -3.00 12.80
CA VAL A 500 -0.92 -2.25 13.85
C VAL A 500 -1.87 -1.23 13.24
N SER A 501 -3.07 -1.13 13.79
CA SER A 501 -4.08 -0.14 13.40
C SER A 501 -4.71 0.53 14.63
N PRO A 502 -4.82 1.87 14.68
CA PRO A 502 -4.26 2.84 13.73
C PRO A 502 -2.72 2.84 13.71
N THR A 503 -2.11 3.34 12.63
CA THR A 503 -0.65 3.44 12.47
C THR A 503 -0.02 4.61 13.25
N SER A 504 -0.82 5.35 14.00
CA SER A 504 -0.39 6.38 14.96
C SER A 504 -1.44 6.54 16.07
N VAL A 505 -1.01 6.96 17.26
CA VAL A 505 -1.88 7.23 18.41
C VAL A 505 -2.09 8.74 18.52
N GLY A 506 -3.32 9.19 18.29
CA GLY A 506 -3.72 10.59 18.47
C GLY A 506 -3.95 11.36 17.18
N GLY A 507 -3.44 12.59 17.11
CA GLY A 507 -3.68 13.55 16.03
C GLY A 507 -4.79 14.58 16.34
N TYR A 508 -4.68 15.79 15.79
CA TYR A 508 -5.70 16.84 15.96
C TYR A 508 -7.03 16.42 15.30
N PRO A 509 -8.20 16.66 15.93
CA PRO A 509 -8.44 17.46 17.13
C PRO A 509 -8.51 16.64 18.43
N ASN A 510 -7.89 15.45 18.50
CA ASN A 510 -7.94 14.64 19.72
C ASN A 510 -7.17 15.31 20.85
N TYR A 511 -7.83 15.46 22.00
CA TYR A 511 -7.24 16.06 23.19
C TYR A 511 -7.73 15.39 24.48
N VAL A 512 -6.97 15.63 25.53
CA VAL A 512 -7.33 15.30 26.90
C VAL A 512 -7.23 16.57 27.75
N LYS A 513 -8.10 16.70 28.74
CA LYS A 513 -8.05 17.85 29.64
C LYS A 513 -6.81 17.76 30.54
N PRO A 514 -6.26 18.91 30.97
CA PRO A 514 -5.24 18.93 32.01
C PRO A 514 -5.74 18.19 33.27
N GLY A 515 -4.88 17.38 33.88
CA GLY A 515 -5.24 16.56 35.04
C GLY A 515 -6.05 15.29 34.75
N GLN A 516 -6.32 14.96 33.47
CA GLN A 516 -7.11 13.79 33.08
C GLN A 516 -6.31 12.85 32.17
N SER A 517 -6.59 11.55 32.24
CA SER A 517 -6.01 10.53 31.35
C SER A 517 -7.00 10.12 30.26
N LYS A 518 -6.48 9.63 29.13
CA LYS A 518 -7.29 9.06 28.04
C LYS A 518 -6.66 7.77 27.53
N SER A 519 -7.43 6.69 27.51
CA SER A 519 -7.01 5.41 26.92
C SER A 519 -7.55 5.23 25.50
N LEU A 520 -6.72 4.67 24.63
CA LEU A 520 -6.96 4.43 23.20
C LEU A 520 -6.57 2.97 22.90
N LEU A 521 -7.34 2.30 22.03
CA LEU A 521 -7.11 0.89 21.71
C LEU A 521 -6.39 0.77 20.36
N LEU A 522 -5.26 0.06 20.33
CA LEU A 522 -4.60 -0.37 19.11
C LEU A 522 -4.99 -1.82 18.80
N THR A 523 -5.32 -2.10 17.54
CA THR A 523 -5.49 -3.46 17.01
C THR A 523 -4.15 -3.95 16.50
N LEU A 524 -3.68 -5.08 17.03
CA LEU A 524 -2.46 -5.75 16.65
C LEU A 524 -2.83 -6.99 15.85
N LYS A 525 -2.35 -7.14 14.61
CA LYS A 525 -2.63 -8.29 13.76
C LYS A 525 -1.34 -8.98 13.34
N ASN A 526 -1.25 -10.29 13.58
CA ASN A 526 -0.17 -11.08 13.04
C ASN A 526 -0.54 -11.55 11.62
N THR A 527 0.13 -11.02 10.63
CA THR A 527 -0.05 -11.39 9.21
C THR A 527 1.06 -12.31 8.70
N GLY A 528 1.95 -12.75 9.60
CA GLY A 528 3.08 -13.62 9.29
C GLY A 528 2.67 -15.07 9.15
N THR A 529 3.67 -15.93 9.04
CA THR A 529 3.52 -17.38 8.92
C THR A 529 3.85 -18.12 10.22
N ASP A 530 4.33 -17.43 11.25
CA ASP A 530 4.51 -17.98 12.61
C ASP A 530 3.68 -17.24 13.64
N ASP A 531 3.60 -17.82 14.84
CA ASP A 531 3.16 -17.08 16.02
C ASP A 531 4.12 -15.93 16.29
N LEU A 532 3.54 -14.77 16.57
CA LEU A 532 4.28 -13.60 16.93
C LEU A 532 4.45 -13.59 18.44
N ALA A 533 5.69 -13.62 18.93
CA ALA A 533 5.99 -13.39 20.33
C ALA A 533 6.59 -11.99 20.48
N PHE A 534 6.04 -11.20 21.41
CA PHE A 534 6.61 -9.90 21.76
C PHE A 534 7.76 -10.10 22.74
N THR A 535 8.94 -9.58 22.42
CA THR A 535 10.07 -9.52 23.35
C THR A 535 10.00 -8.26 24.20
N ALA A 536 9.52 -7.15 23.63
CA ALA A 536 9.25 -5.92 24.35
C ALA A 536 8.12 -5.12 23.69
N ILE A 537 7.31 -4.49 24.52
CA ILE A 537 6.43 -3.37 24.14
C ILE A 537 6.80 -2.24 25.08
N THR A 538 7.23 -1.10 24.55
CA THR A 538 7.71 0.02 25.37
C THR A 538 7.04 1.32 24.96
N ALA A 539 6.57 2.07 25.96
CA ALA A 539 6.19 3.46 25.79
C ALA A 539 7.45 4.33 25.87
N VAL A 540 7.71 5.10 24.82
CA VAL A 540 8.83 6.05 24.76
C VAL A 540 8.27 7.46 24.67
N GLU A 541 8.59 8.26 25.66
CA GLU A 541 8.22 9.68 25.71
C GLU A 541 9.33 10.51 25.07
N ASP A 542 8.97 11.39 24.13
CA ASP A 542 9.91 12.22 23.40
C ASP A 542 9.72 13.70 23.77
N SER A 543 10.38 14.09 24.86
CA SER A 543 10.41 15.48 25.31
C SER A 543 11.29 16.39 24.43
N THR A 544 12.02 15.86 23.46
CA THR A 544 12.87 16.67 22.56
C THR A 544 12.07 17.30 21.42
N VAL A 545 10.84 16.81 21.19
CA VAL A 545 10.00 17.17 20.03
C VAL A 545 8.96 18.26 20.33
N GLY A 546 8.61 18.52 21.59
CA GLY A 546 7.68 19.57 22.03
C GLY A 546 7.97 20.03 23.46
N VAL A 547 7.05 20.77 24.10
CA VAL A 547 7.26 21.33 25.46
C VAL A 547 7.57 20.25 26.51
N GLY A 548 7.30 18.97 26.22
CA GLY A 548 7.56 17.85 27.12
C GLY A 548 6.68 17.97 28.36
N GLY A 549 5.62 17.17 28.45
CA GLY A 549 4.71 17.16 29.60
C GLY A 549 5.30 16.60 30.90
N GLY A 550 6.61 16.69 31.11
CA GLY A 550 7.34 15.89 32.10
C GLY A 550 7.49 14.44 31.66
N SER A 551 7.83 13.56 32.61
CA SER A 551 7.89 12.11 32.41
C SER A 551 6.68 11.39 33.01
N GLY A 552 6.31 10.24 32.45
CA GLY A 552 5.25 9.37 32.95
C GLY A 552 3.84 9.67 32.45
N TRP A 553 3.69 10.43 31.36
CA TRP A 553 2.41 10.72 30.72
C TRP A 553 1.98 9.67 29.69
N LEU A 554 2.88 8.81 29.19
CA LEU A 554 2.56 7.74 28.23
C LEU A 554 2.69 6.38 28.91
N ALA A 555 1.63 5.58 28.82
CA ALA A 555 1.62 4.22 29.35
C ALA A 555 0.91 3.26 28.39
N HIS A 556 1.10 1.97 28.59
CA HIS A 556 0.31 0.90 27.97
C HIS A 556 -0.02 -0.18 29.01
N ASP A 557 -1.00 -1.01 28.72
CA ASP A 557 -1.48 -2.09 29.61
C ASP A 557 -0.64 -3.38 29.55
N GLY A 558 0.55 -3.32 28.95
CA GLY A 558 1.43 -4.48 28.72
C GLY A 558 1.12 -5.25 27.43
N GLY A 559 -0.11 -5.22 26.94
CA GLY A 559 -0.52 -5.94 25.72
C GLY A 559 -0.44 -7.46 25.82
N PRO A 560 -0.66 -8.17 24.71
CA PRO A 560 -0.52 -9.62 24.66
C PRO A 560 0.97 -10.03 24.67
N ALA A 561 1.30 -11.17 25.29
CA ALA A 561 2.65 -11.75 25.19
C ALA A 561 2.99 -12.24 23.77
N GLY A 562 1.95 -12.53 22.98
CA GLY A 562 2.09 -12.92 21.59
C GLY A 562 0.73 -12.99 20.89
N ILE A 563 0.77 -13.13 19.57
CA ILE A 563 -0.41 -13.21 18.70
C ILE A 563 -0.23 -14.44 17.82
N PRO A 564 -1.12 -15.44 17.92
CA PRO A 564 -1.07 -16.58 17.03
C PRO A 564 -1.05 -16.17 15.56
N MET A 565 -0.45 -17.01 14.72
CA MET A 565 -0.44 -16.79 13.27
C MET A 565 -1.85 -16.43 12.75
N ARG A 566 -1.95 -15.35 11.96
CA ARG A 566 -3.19 -14.88 11.32
C ARG A 566 -4.30 -14.43 12.28
N ASP A 567 -3.99 -14.26 13.56
CA ASP A 567 -4.92 -13.76 14.57
C ASP A 567 -4.74 -12.26 14.85
N SER A 568 -5.62 -11.71 15.67
CA SER A 568 -5.59 -10.32 16.13
C SER A 568 -5.72 -10.23 17.65
N SER A 569 -5.13 -9.20 18.23
CA SER A 569 -5.23 -8.87 19.64
C SER A 569 -5.21 -7.34 19.80
N TYR A 570 -5.20 -6.86 21.04
CA TYR A 570 -5.33 -5.44 21.34
C TYR A 570 -4.29 -4.97 22.36
N LEU A 571 -3.89 -3.70 22.25
CA LEU A 571 -3.07 -3.00 23.22
C LEU A 571 -3.78 -1.71 23.62
N ALA A 572 -4.02 -1.49 24.91
CA ALA A 572 -4.52 -0.19 25.37
C ALA A 572 -3.34 0.74 25.65
N VAL A 573 -3.33 1.89 24.98
CA VAL A 573 -2.36 2.97 25.16
C VAL A 573 -3.04 4.11 25.92
N THR A 574 -2.46 4.55 27.02
CA THR A 574 -2.97 5.65 27.84
C THR A 574 -2.09 6.88 27.69
N VAL A 575 -2.69 7.99 27.27
CA VAL A 575 -2.06 9.31 27.16
C VAL A 575 -2.47 10.21 28.34
N ASN A 576 -1.56 11.09 28.75
CA ASN A 576 -1.61 11.82 30.02
C ASN A 576 -1.92 10.91 31.21
N SER A 577 -1.23 9.77 31.28
CA SER A 577 -1.39 8.76 32.32
C SER A 577 -1.29 9.38 33.72
N GLY A 578 -2.21 9.01 34.61
CA GLY A 578 -2.33 9.60 35.94
C GLY A 578 -2.72 11.08 35.99
N GLY A 579 -2.96 11.72 34.85
CA GLY A 579 -3.23 13.16 34.76
C GLY A 579 -2.01 14.02 35.11
N VAL A 580 -0.79 13.50 34.92
CA VAL A 580 0.46 14.16 35.34
C VAL A 580 0.65 15.55 34.72
N ILE A 581 0.09 15.80 33.54
CA ILE A 581 0.08 17.12 32.91
C ILE A 581 -1.16 17.87 33.37
N THR A 582 -0.98 18.79 34.31
CA THR A 582 -2.04 19.60 34.93
C THR A 582 -2.18 21.01 34.35
N THR A 583 -1.27 21.41 33.46
CA THR A 583 -1.27 22.71 32.79
C THR A 583 -1.13 22.55 31.28
N GLY A 584 -1.78 23.42 30.52
CA GLY A 584 -1.75 23.43 29.06
C GLY A 584 -2.36 24.74 28.54
N PRO A 585 -2.52 24.93 27.22
CA PRO A 585 -2.38 23.93 26.15
C PRO A 585 -0.93 23.49 25.87
N THR A 586 -0.71 22.18 25.71
CA THR A 586 0.59 21.61 25.28
C THR A 586 0.39 20.39 24.37
N THR A 587 1.29 20.22 23.40
CA THR A 587 1.35 18.99 22.59
C THR A 587 2.40 18.05 23.18
N ILE A 588 2.06 16.77 23.33
CA ILE A 588 2.96 15.71 23.79
C ILE A 588 3.26 14.72 22.67
N TYR A 589 4.51 14.25 22.64
CA TYR A 589 5.05 13.42 21.58
C TYR A 589 5.76 12.21 22.17
N GLY A 590 5.52 11.05 21.59
CA GLY A 590 6.17 9.81 21.98
C GLY A 590 5.99 8.74 20.91
N LYS A 591 6.21 7.49 21.28
CA LYS A 591 5.93 6.33 20.43
C LYS A 591 5.68 5.09 21.28
N ILE A 592 4.94 4.15 20.70
CA ILE A 592 4.92 2.77 21.17
C ILE A 592 5.89 1.97 20.30
N HIS A 593 6.94 1.46 20.92
CA HIS A 593 7.97 0.67 20.27
C HIS A 593 7.72 -0.82 20.55
N PHE A 594 7.57 -1.59 19.48
CA PHE A 594 7.38 -3.03 19.51
C PHE A 594 8.66 -3.73 19.09
N GLU A 595 9.10 -4.71 19.87
CA GLU A 595 10.10 -5.70 19.49
C GLU A 595 9.43 -7.09 19.49
N TYR A 596 9.59 -7.84 18.40
CA TYR A 596 8.93 -9.14 18.25
C TYR A 596 9.69 -10.09 17.33
N GLY A 597 9.43 -11.40 17.50
CA GLY A 597 9.95 -12.46 16.63
C GLY A 597 11.42 -12.80 16.82
N THR A 598 11.92 -13.74 16.00
CA THR A 598 13.32 -14.16 15.95
C THR A 598 13.70 -14.43 14.48
N PRO A 599 14.69 -13.72 13.90
CA PRO A 599 15.45 -12.61 14.50
C PRO A 599 14.55 -11.42 14.88
N THR A 600 14.98 -10.62 15.86
CA THR A 600 14.18 -9.52 16.41
C THR A 600 13.84 -8.51 15.32
N GLN A 601 12.54 -8.26 15.14
CA GLN A 601 11.99 -7.20 14.30
C GLN A 601 11.48 -6.07 15.19
N THR A 602 11.48 -4.84 14.65
CA THR A 602 11.04 -3.64 15.37
C THR A 602 9.97 -2.87 14.60
N LEU A 603 8.97 -2.34 15.30
CA LEU A 603 7.96 -1.45 14.73
C LEU A 603 7.67 -0.27 15.68
N ASP A 604 7.68 0.95 15.16
CA ASP A 604 7.35 2.16 15.92
C ASP A 604 5.98 2.72 15.51
N ILE A 605 5.11 2.95 16.49
CA ILE A 605 3.83 3.63 16.31
C ILE A 605 3.91 5.01 16.98
N PRO A 606 3.98 6.11 16.21
CA PRO A 606 4.12 7.45 16.78
C PRO A 606 2.88 7.86 17.58
N VAL A 607 3.11 8.58 18.67
CA VAL A 607 2.11 9.17 19.55
C VAL A 607 2.22 10.69 19.45
N GLN A 608 1.13 11.36 19.09
CA GLN A 608 1.01 12.82 19.15
C GLN A 608 -0.36 13.17 19.73
N TYR A 609 -0.38 13.84 20.89
CA TYR A 609 -1.63 14.19 21.57
C TYR A 609 -1.61 15.62 22.12
N ILE A 610 -2.78 16.21 22.33
CA ILE A 610 -2.88 17.57 22.91
C ILE A 610 -3.47 17.48 24.32
N VAL A 611 -2.84 18.16 25.26
CA VAL A 611 -3.38 18.41 26.60
C VAL A 611 -3.86 19.85 26.67
N ALA A 612 -5.16 20.07 26.61
CA ALA A 612 -5.78 21.39 26.59
C ALA A 612 -7.18 21.34 27.21
N ASP A 613 -7.66 22.45 27.78
CA ASP A 613 -9.03 22.49 28.33
C ASP A 613 -10.08 22.33 27.22
N THR A 614 -9.93 23.11 26.14
CA THR A 614 -10.82 23.08 24.97
C THR A 614 -10.04 23.36 23.68
N ILE A 615 -10.15 22.46 22.70
CA ILE A 615 -9.73 22.71 21.31
C ILE A 615 -10.92 23.28 20.51
N VAL A 616 -10.67 24.31 19.69
CA VAL A 616 -11.72 24.97 18.88
C VAL A 616 -11.42 24.80 17.40
N TYR A 617 -12.42 24.36 16.64
CA TYR A 617 -12.34 24.30 15.17
C TYR A 617 -12.15 25.68 14.55
N THR A 618 -11.50 25.74 13.39
CA THR A 618 -11.33 27.00 12.65
C THR A 618 -12.70 27.60 12.32
N SER A 619 -12.90 28.85 12.75
CA SER A 619 -14.04 29.67 12.33
C SER A 619 -13.58 30.64 11.24
N TRP A 620 -14.46 30.90 10.28
CA TRP A 620 -14.17 31.75 9.12
C TRP A 620 -14.99 33.03 9.17
N PHE A 621 -14.35 34.14 8.80
CA PHE A 621 -14.97 35.46 8.66
C PHE A 621 -14.72 35.99 7.25
N THR A 622 -15.70 36.70 6.68
CA THR A 622 -15.49 37.50 5.47
C THR A 622 -15.15 38.92 5.88
N LEU A 623 -14.00 39.42 5.43
CA LEU A 623 -13.53 40.77 5.65
C LEU A 623 -13.60 41.55 4.33
N SER A 624 -14.50 42.54 4.26
CA SER A 624 -14.71 43.33 3.04
C SER A 624 -14.13 44.73 3.14
N THR A 625 -13.55 45.19 2.04
CA THR A 625 -13.36 46.63 1.73
C THR A 625 -14.61 47.15 0.99
N SER A 626 -14.53 48.32 0.34
CA SER A 626 -15.58 48.77 -0.56
C SER A 626 -15.50 48.16 -1.99
N CYS A 627 -14.48 47.37 -2.31
CA CYS A 627 -14.33 46.77 -3.65
C CYS A 627 -13.73 45.36 -3.71
N THR A 628 -13.30 44.78 -2.59
CA THR A 628 -12.76 43.43 -2.48
C THR A 628 -13.20 42.75 -1.19
N ASP A 629 -13.21 41.41 -1.20
CA ASP A 629 -13.49 40.57 -0.03
C ASP A 629 -12.33 39.60 0.25
N LEU A 630 -12.09 39.28 1.52
CA LEU A 630 -11.11 38.28 1.95
C LEU A 630 -11.67 37.37 3.04
N ALA A 631 -11.66 36.06 2.82
CA ALA A 631 -11.85 35.08 3.88
C ALA A 631 -10.65 35.09 4.82
N VAL A 632 -10.91 35.17 6.13
CA VAL A 632 -9.89 35.04 7.17
C VAL A 632 -10.33 34.03 8.23
N GLY A 633 -9.41 33.15 8.65
CA GLY A 633 -9.66 32.05 9.57
C GLY A 633 -9.05 32.29 10.96
N THR A 634 -9.66 31.75 12.02
CA THR A 634 -9.10 31.79 13.38
C THR A 634 -7.81 30.98 13.56
N ASN A 635 -7.45 30.14 12.58
CA ASN A 635 -6.15 29.46 12.46
C ASN A 635 -5.10 30.30 11.70
N GLY A 636 -5.39 31.56 11.42
CA GLY A 636 -4.47 32.47 10.73
C GLY A 636 -4.43 32.30 9.22
N ASN A 637 -5.24 31.40 8.64
CA ASN A 637 -5.41 31.29 7.19
C ASN A 637 -6.11 32.53 6.62
N ILE A 638 -5.77 32.89 5.38
CA ILE A 638 -6.51 33.82 4.55
C ILE A 638 -6.80 33.20 3.17
N GLY A 639 -7.94 33.53 2.55
CA GLY A 639 -8.33 33.04 1.23
C GLY A 639 -9.07 31.69 1.23
N ARG A 640 -8.89 30.84 2.24
CA ARG A 640 -9.67 29.58 2.39
C ARG A 640 -9.62 28.70 1.13
N ASP A 641 -8.44 28.59 0.50
CA ASP A 641 -8.25 27.82 -0.73
C ASP A 641 -9.31 28.15 -1.79
N PHE A 642 -9.41 29.44 -2.13
CA PHE A 642 -10.34 30.01 -3.13
C PHE A 642 -11.84 29.68 -2.94
N TYR A 643 -12.25 29.33 -1.72
CA TYR A 643 -13.65 29.01 -1.44
C TYR A 643 -14.50 30.27 -1.26
N GLY A 644 -15.53 30.39 -2.10
CA GLY A 644 -16.64 31.32 -1.89
C GLY A 644 -16.43 32.74 -2.42
N GLU A 645 -15.50 32.94 -3.37
CA GLU A 645 -15.30 34.23 -4.07
C GLU A 645 -14.98 35.38 -3.09
N VAL A 646 -14.10 35.10 -2.13
CA VAL A 646 -13.66 36.03 -1.07
C VAL A 646 -12.13 35.99 -0.98
N ASN A 647 -11.47 36.29 -2.12
CA ASN A 647 -10.08 35.95 -2.40
C ASN A 647 -9.24 37.16 -2.84
N MET A 648 -9.56 38.33 -2.29
CA MET A 648 -9.12 39.66 -2.75
C MET A 648 -9.46 39.95 -4.21
N ASP A 649 -10.51 39.29 -4.69
CA ASP A 649 -11.09 39.51 -6.00
C ASP A 649 -12.13 40.64 -5.98
N TYR A 650 -12.56 41.03 -7.17
CA TYR A 650 -13.50 42.13 -7.37
C TYR A 650 -14.88 41.60 -7.76
N TYR A 651 -15.21 40.36 -7.39
CA TYR A 651 -16.48 39.73 -7.68
C TYR A 651 -17.64 40.58 -7.13
N GLY A 652 -18.69 40.78 -7.92
CA GLY A 652 -19.77 41.72 -7.58
C GLY A 652 -19.40 43.22 -7.68
N HIS A 653 -18.13 43.55 -7.90
CA HIS A 653 -17.61 44.93 -8.03
C HIS A 653 -17.14 45.26 -9.46
N GLY A 654 -17.67 44.54 -10.46
CA GLY A 654 -17.36 44.76 -11.88
C GLY A 654 -16.12 44.02 -12.38
N ASP A 655 -15.71 42.95 -11.71
CA ASP A 655 -14.73 42.01 -12.27
C ASP A 655 -15.28 41.26 -13.48
N CYS A 656 -14.37 40.73 -14.29
CA CYS A 656 -14.75 39.95 -15.45
C CYS A 656 -15.32 38.57 -15.06
N THR A 657 -16.45 38.21 -15.68
CA THR A 657 -17.17 36.94 -15.44
C THR A 657 -17.22 35.96 -16.62
N TYR A 658 -16.67 36.27 -17.82
CA TYR A 658 -16.66 35.38 -19.02
C TYR A 658 -15.29 35.36 -19.75
N GLY A 659 -14.90 34.28 -20.47
CA GLY A 659 -13.54 34.07 -21.05
C GLY A 659 -12.93 32.66 -20.81
N ARG A 660 -11.58 32.51 -20.74
CA ARG A 660 -10.82 31.30 -20.28
C ARG A 660 -10.03 31.50 -18.98
N GLY A 661 -9.68 30.41 -18.27
CA GLY A 661 -8.98 30.46 -16.97
C GLY A 661 -9.90 30.68 -15.75
N TRP A 662 -9.32 30.62 -14.54
CA TRP A 662 -9.97 30.91 -13.26
C TRP A 662 -9.82 32.42 -12.95
N ARG A 663 -10.86 33.22 -13.20
CA ARG A 663 -10.72 34.67 -13.44
C ARG A 663 -10.96 35.58 -12.23
N GLN A 664 -11.40 35.01 -11.13
CA GLN A 664 -11.96 35.73 -9.97
C GLN A 664 -11.21 35.39 -8.69
N VAL A 665 -10.02 34.81 -8.77
CA VAL A 665 -9.20 34.51 -7.58
C VAL A 665 -7.95 35.33 -7.72
N TYR A 666 -7.50 36.03 -6.68
CA TYR A 666 -6.17 36.66 -6.65
C TYR A 666 -5.27 35.96 -5.62
N LEU A 667 -5.86 35.65 -4.47
CA LEU A 667 -5.22 34.93 -3.40
C LEU A 667 -5.95 33.59 -3.22
N SER A 668 -5.26 32.50 -3.52
CA SER A 668 -5.73 31.14 -3.27
C SER A 668 -5.83 30.91 -1.77
N ASP A 669 -4.67 31.00 -1.12
CA ASP A 669 -4.50 30.76 0.30
C ASP A 669 -3.28 31.52 0.82
N GLY A 670 -3.26 31.87 2.10
CA GLY A 670 -2.13 32.50 2.76
C GLY A 670 -2.11 32.18 4.24
N SER A 671 -0.93 32.12 4.84
CA SER A 671 -0.78 31.87 6.28
C SER A 671 0.57 32.38 6.77
N PRO A 672 0.71 32.75 8.06
CA PRO A 672 2.03 32.80 8.66
C PRO A 672 2.70 31.45 8.50
N VAL A 673 4.02 31.45 8.47
CA VAL A 673 4.80 30.23 8.54
C VAL A 673 5.84 30.38 9.63
N ILE A 674 5.82 29.45 10.58
CA ILE A 674 6.79 29.38 11.66
C ILE A 674 7.43 28.01 11.62
N ILE A 675 8.75 27.97 11.43
CA ILE A 675 9.54 26.74 11.47
C ILE A 675 10.45 26.80 12.67
N ARG A 676 10.47 25.73 13.47
CA ARG A 676 11.44 25.55 14.54
C ARG A 676 12.41 24.43 14.19
N ASN A 677 13.69 24.72 14.36
CA ASN A 677 14.80 23.79 14.15
C ASN A 677 15.46 23.44 15.49
N PRO A 678 14.92 22.49 16.28
CA PRO A 678 15.51 22.08 17.55
C PRO A 678 16.92 21.51 17.41
N ASN A 679 17.23 20.89 16.27
CA ASN A 679 18.54 20.36 15.93
C ASN A 679 18.70 20.35 14.39
N PRO A 680 19.92 20.12 13.85
CA PRO A 680 20.20 20.23 12.42
C PRO A 680 19.38 19.31 11.49
N SER A 681 18.79 18.24 12.01
CA SER A 681 18.05 17.25 11.21
C SER A 681 16.54 17.25 11.45
N THR A 682 16.03 18.16 12.29
CA THR A 682 14.63 18.15 12.72
C THR A 682 13.98 19.49 12.43
N TYR A 683 12.93 19.46 11.59
CA TYR A 683 12.15 20.62 11.21
C TYR A 683 10.72 20.50 11.76
N ARG A 684 10.21 21.56 12.37
CA ARG A 684 8.84 21.64 12.90
C ARG A 684 8.14 22.84 12.32
N GLY A 685 7.36 22.63 11.28
CA GLY A 685 6.65 23.70 10.59
C GLY A 685 5.22 23.88 11.09
N SER A 686 4.80 25.14 11.19
CA SER A 686 3.42 25.53 11.47
C SER A 686 2.95 26.53 10.41
N TRP A 687 1.89 26.16 9.68
CA TRP A 687 1.21 26.97 8.66
C TRP A 687 -0.19 26.39 8.41
N SER A 688 -1.15 27.23 8.06
CA SER A 688 -2.54 26.82 7.89
C SER A 688 -3.03 26.87 6.43
N LEU A 689 -2.17 26.61 5.44
CA LEU A 689 -2.50 26.67 4.01
C LEU A 689 -3.29 25.45 3.51
N ARG A 690 -4.16 25.67 2.52
CA ARG A 690 -5.05 24.71 1.84
C ARG A 690 -6.12 24.10 2.76
N THR A 691 -6.81 24.97 3.49
CA THR A 691 -7.70 24.56 4.59
C THR A 691 -9.15 24.98 4.32
N GLN A 692 -9.95 24.09 3.71
CA GLN A 692 -11.32 24.42 3.30
C GLN A 692 -12.40 24.15 4.38
N ALA A 693 -12.19 23.10 5.19
CA ALA A 693 -13.07 22.67 6.29
C ALA A 693 -12.38 22.86 7.66
N GLY A 694 -13.10 22.75 8.78
CA GLY A 694 -12.66 23.09 10.16
C GLY A 694 -11.37 22.46 10.74
N GLU A 695 -10.60 21.73 9.92
CA GLU A 695 -9.16 21.38 10.01
C GLU A 695 -8.69 20.11 10.75
N PRO A 696 -8.07 19.17 9.99
CA PRO A 696 -7.27 18.05 10.50
C PRO A 696 -5.77 18.04 10.10
N SER A 697 -5.18 19.11 9.52
CA SER A 697 -3.78 19.04 9.04
C SER A 697 -2.75 19.09 10.18
N ALA A 698 -1.65 18.33 10.06
CA ALA A 698 -0.63 18.19 11.13
C ALA A 698 0.13 19.50 11.41
N ASN A 699 0.31 20.34 10.39
CA ASN A 699 1.08 21.59 10.48
C ASN A 699 0.21 22.83 10.71
N ALA A 700 -1.13 22.76 10.64
CA ALA A 700 -1.99 23.92 10.91
C ALA A 700 -1.77 24.51 12.31
N PHE A 701 -1.82 25.85 12.41
CA PHE A 701 -1.94 26.52 13.70
C PHE A 701 -3.22 26.08 14.41
N LYS A 702 -3.14 25.95 15.73
CA LYS A 702 -4.24 25.40 16.55
C LYS A 702 -4.96 26.53 17.29
N PRO A 703 -6.21 26.90 16.92
CA PRO A 703 -6.98 27.88 17.68
C PRO A 703 -7.33 27.33 19.06
N VAL A 704 -7.12 28.13 20.10
CA VAL A 704 -7.33 27.72 21.49
C VAL A 704 -8.17 28.75 22.25
N ARG A 705 -8.94 28.28 23.25
CA ARG A 705 -9.67 29.13 24.21
C ARG A 705 -9.36 28.68 25.63
N GLY A 706 -9.38 29.62 26.57
CA GLY A 706 -9.13 29.36 27.98
C GLY A 706 -8.39 30.50 28.66
N THR A 707 -8.05 30.32 29.93
CA THR A 707 -7.30 31.31 30.72
C THR A 707 -5.99 31.68 30.03
N GLY A 708 -5.77 32.98 29.78
CA GLY A 708 -4.57 33.50 29.10
C GLY A 708 -4.64 33.53 27.57
N CYS A 709 -5.71 32.99 26.95
CA CYS A 709 -5.95 33.01 25.51
C CYS A 709 -7.09 33.97 25.14
N ALA A 710 -6.90 34.82 24.14
CA ALA A 710 -7.90 35.79 23.69
C ALA A 710 -8.88 35.15 22.68
N PRO A 711 -10.20 35.43 22.77
CA PRO A 711 -11.18 34.95 21.79
C PRO A 711 -11.08 35.73 20.47
N SER A 712 -11.59 35.14 19.38
CA SER A 712 -11.77 35.85 18.11
C SER A 712 -12.86 36.93 18.19
N GLU A 713 -12.72 37.99 17.38
CA GLU A 713 -13.62 39.14 17.39
C GLU A 713 -13.76 39.76 15.98
N PHE A 714 -14.94 40.30 15.67
CA PHE A 714 -15.20 41.14 14.49
C PHE A 714 -15.68 42.52 14.94
N VAL A 715 -15.11 43.58 14.35
CA VAL A 715 -15.47 44.98 14.63
C VAL A 715 -15.61 45.77 13.33
N ALA A 716 -16.62 46.64 13.24
CA ALA A 716 -16.76 47.59 12.13
C ALA A 716 -16.79 49.02 12.65
N THR A 717 -16.07 49.91 11.97
CA THR A 717 -16.03 51.36 12.23
C THR A 717 -16.43 52.13 10.97
N ALA A 718 -16.47 53.46 11.03
CA ALA A 718 -16.67 54.28 9.83
C ALA A 718 -15.50 54.21 8.85
N SER A 719 -14.27 53.95 9.33
CA SER A 719 -13.05 53.99 8.52
C SER A 719 -12.61 52.61 8.02
N TYR A 720 -12.90 51.54 8.77
CA TYR A 720 -12.48 50.18 8.45
C TYR A 720 -13.34 49.09 9.10
N ARG A 721 -13.25 47.86 8.56
CA ARG A 721 -13.64 46.61 9.23
C ARG A 721 -12.41 45.90 9.77
N ARG A 722 -12.54 45.21 10.91
CA ARG A 722 -11.45 44.50 11.60
C ARG A 722 -11.89 43.10 12.00
N VAL A 723 -11.02 42.12 11.76
CA VAL A 723 -11.12 40.77 12.35
C VAL A 723 -9.90 40.51 13.21
N PHE A 724 -10.11 39.94 14.39
CA PHE A 724 -9.07 39.40 15.27
C PHE A 724 -9.22 37.87 15.35
N SER A 725 -8.14 37.13 15.10
CA SER A 725 -8.15 35.66 15.04
C SER A 725 -8.43 34.99 16.38
N GLY A 726 -8.21 35.70 17.50
CA GLY A 726 -7.97 35.06 18.79
C GLY A 726 -6.57 34.45 18.88
N THR A 727 -6.31 33.71 19.93
CA THR A 727 -5.04 33.02 20.15
C THR A 727 -4.97 31.68 19.40
N MET A 728 -3.87 31.47 18.67
CA MET A 728 -3.53 30.18 18.06
C MET A 728 -2.08 29.79 18.38
N LEU A 729 -1.79 28.49 18.34
CA LEU A 729 -0.48 27.94 18.69
C LEU A 729 0.19 27.25 17.52
N THR A 730 1.53 27.25 17.50
CA THR A 730 2.31 26.36 16.63
C THR A 730 1.99 24.89 16.92
N ALA A 731 2.28 24.00 15.97
CA ALA A 731 2.01 22.57 16.08
C ALA A 731 2.66 21.92 17.32
N ASP A 732 3.80 22.45 17.76
CA ASP A 732 4.53 22.03 18.97
C ASP A 732 4.13 22.78 20.25
N SER A 733 3.14 23.68 20.17
CA SER A 733 2.62 24.52 21.26
C SER A 733 3.64 25.43 21.95
N LEU A 734 4.78 25.73 21.32
CA LEU A 734 5.81 26.59 21.93
C LEU A 734 5.60 28.08 21.67
N VAL A 735 4.92 28.42 20.58
CA VAL A 735 4.74 29.81 20.14
C VAL A 735 3.26 30.12 20.02
N ARG A 736 2.86 31.23 20.65
CA ARG A 736 1.57 31.87 20.51
C ARG A 736 1.62 32.85 19.33
N VAL A 737 0.60 32.75 18.47
CA VAL A 737 0.39 33.65 17.34
C VAL A 737 -1.00 34.26 17.42
N GLU A 738 -1.09 35.54 17.09
CA GLU A 738 -2.35 36.28 17.03
C GLU A 738 -2.35 37.18 15.81
N ARG A 739 -3.44 37.17 15.03
CA ARG A 739 -3.56 37.97 13.82
C ARG A 739 -4.71 38.94 13.91
N THR A 740 -4.49 40.15 13.40
CA THR A 740 -5.52 41.17 13.20
C THR A 740 -5.48 41.62 11.76
N TRP A 741 -6.63 41.69 11.09
CA TRP A 741 -6.76 42.19 9.72
C TRP A 741 -7.66 43.41 9.70
N TRP A 742 -7.30 44.41 8.90
CA TRP A 742 -8.07 45.63 8.69
C TRP A 742 -8.34 45.86 7.20
N ALA A 743 -9.62 46.00 6.87
CA ALA A 743 -10.09 46.37 5.54
C ALA A 743 -10.58 47.83 5.53
N PRO A 744 -9.92 48.74 4.82
CA PRO A 744 -10.36 50.13 4.67
C PRO A 744 -11.72 50.22 3.97
N LEU A 745 -12.53 51.20 4.36
CA LEU A 745 -13.85 51.46 3.77
C LEU A 745 -13.87 52.66 2.79
N HIS A 746 -12.78 53.42 2.72
CA HIS A 746 -12.69 54.54 1.77
C HIS A 746 -12.51 54.02 0.33
N PRO A 747 -13.28 54.52 -0.67
CA PRO A 747 -13.20 54.05 -2.06
C PRO A 747 -11.79 54.06 -2.66
N ASP A 748 -11.00 55.11 -2.40
CA ASP A 748 -9.63 55.23 -2.93
C ASP A 748 -8.59 54.30 -2.25
N SER A 749 -8.99 53.52 -1.26
CA SER A 749 -8.15 52.61 -0.48
C SER A 749 -8.72 51.19 -0.41
N CYS A 750 -9.61 50.84 -1.34
CA CYS A 750 -10.37 49.59 -1.27
C CYS A 750 -9.60 48.36 -1.78
N ASN A 751 -8.43 48.53 -2.40
CA ASN A 751 -7.70 47.46 -3.06
C ASN A 751 -6.53 46.88 -2.23
N PHE A 752 -6.52 47.13 -0.91
CA PHE A 752 -5.54 46.53 0.00
C PHE A 752 -6.15 46.17 1.35
N ILE A 753 -5.50 45.27 2.07
CA ILE A 753 -5.79 44.87 3.45
C ILE A 753 -4.49 44.95 4.25
N VAL A 754 -4.53 45.59 5.42
CA VAL A 754 -3.40 45.59 6.36
C VAL A 754 -3.57 44.44 7.34
N GLN A 755 -2.51 43.71 7.62
CA GLN A 755 -2.49 42.62 8.59
C GLN A 755 -1.38 42.81 9.61
N ARG A 756 -1.68 42.49 10.87
CA ARG A 756 -0.73 42.46 11.98
C ARG A 756 -0.67 41.05 12.55
N THR A 757 0.52 40.47 12.59
CA THR A 757 0.81 39.18 13.21
C THR A 757 1.67 39.42 14.46
N GLN A 758 1.19 38.98 15.62
CA GLN A 758 1.88 39.07 16.90
C GLN A 758 2.33 37.69 17.33
N ILE A 759 3.59 37.56 17.72
CA ILE A 759 4.25 36.27 18.01
C ILE A 759 4.95 36.37 19.36
N SER A 760 4.60 35.47 20.27
CA SER A 760 5.13 35.44 21.65
C SER A 760 5.37 34.00 22.12
N PRO A 761 6.23 33.75 23.11
CA PRO A 761 6.33 32.43 23.73
C PRO A 761 4.98 32.02 24.36
N ALA A 762 4.55 30.78 24.15
CA ALA A 762 3.29 30.28 24.71
C ALA A 762 3.35 30.16 26.24
N ASN A 763 4.54 29.87 26.79
CA ASN A 763 4.80 29.79 28.23
C ASN A 763 5.53 31.03 28.72
N THR A 764 4.91 31.75 29.66
CA THR A 764 5.52 32.90 30.33
C THR A 764 6.84 32.51 30.99
N GLY A 765 7.87 33.34 30.85
CA GLY A 765 9.20 33.13 31.44
C GLY A 765 10.21 32.36 30.59
N ASN A 766 9.81 31.76 29.45
CA ASN A 766 10.70 30.99 28.60
C ASN A 766 10.93 31.65 27.24
N SER A 767 12.17 31.62 26.74
CA SER A 767 12.51 31.98 25.35
C SER A 767 12.34 30.78 24.42
N VAL A 768 12.14 31.04 23.12
CA VAL A 768 12.07 29.99 22.09
C VAL A 768 13.09 30.28 21.00
N SER A 769 14.04 29.36 20.80
CA SER A 769 15.16 29.51 19.85
C SER A 769 15.01 28.66 18.60
N GLY A 770 15.83 28.95 17.58
CA GLY A 770 15.87 28.21 16.32
C GLY A 770 14.63 28.44 15.45
N LEU A 771 14.04 29.64 15.54
CA LEU A 771 12.83 29.99 14.81
C LEU A 771 13.15 30.63 13.45
N GLN A 772 12.42 30.22 12.43
CA GLN A 772 12.22 30.96 11.20
C GLN A 772 10.78 31.44 11.18
N ILE A 773 10.57 32.73 10.91
CA ILE A 773 9.27 33.39 10.99
C ILE A 773 9.02 34.11 9.69
N GLY A 774 7.89 33.82 9.05
CA GLY A 774 7.52 34.38 7.76
C GLY A 774 6.02 34.39 7.48
N GLU A 775 5.67 34.77 6.26
CA GLU A 775 4.35 34.63 5.64
C GLU A 775 4.53 33.87 4.32
N LEU A 776 3.64 32.93 4.04
CA LEU A 776 3.57 32.20 2.79
C LEU A 776 2.22 32.44 2.14
N ILE A 777 2.22 32.86 0.88
CA ILE A 777 1.04 33.18 0.08
C ILE A 777 1.06 32.36 -1.21
N ASP A 778 -0.05 31.73 -1.53
CA ASP A 778 -0.32 31.07 -2.80
C ASP A 778 -1.09 32.06 -3.69
N PHE A 779 -0.37 32.71 -4.61
CA PHE A 779 -0.97 33.63 -5.56
C PHE A 779 -1.58 32.82 -6.71
N LYS A 780 -2.77 33.23 -7.11
CA LYS A 780 -3.44 32.68 -8.30
C LYS A 780 -3.96 33.83 -9.11
N ILE A 781 -3.05 34.69 -9.57
CA ILE A 781 -3.50 35.91 -10.24
C ILE A 781 -4.24 35.50 -11.51
N PRO A 782 -5.39 36.13 -11.81
CA PRO A 782 -6.15 35.71 -12.97
C PRO A 782 -5.33 35.79 -14.25
N SER A 783 -5.28 34.68 -14.98
CA SER A 783 -4.57 34.49 -16.25
C SER A 783 -5.55 34.07 -17.34
N ASP A 784 -5.21 34.29 -18.61
CA ASP A 784 -5.96 33.78 -19.77
C ASP A 784 -5.66 32.30 -20.12
N SER A 785 -4.70 31.69 -19.41
CA SER A 785 -4.34 30.30 -19.61
C SER A 785 -5.33 29.36 -18.88
N PHE A 786 -5.39 28.10 -19.31
CA PHE A 786 -6.22 27.07 -18.65
C PHE A 786 -5.68 26.65 -17.27
N TYR A 787 -4.46 27.09 -16.92
CA TYR A 787 -3.77 26.82 -15.65
C TYR A 787 -3.49 28.15 -14.92
N PHE A 788 -3.07 28.11 -13.66
CA PHE A 788 -2.76 29.33 -12.88
C PHE A 788 -1.35 29.84 -13.21
N TYR A 789 -1.11 30.24 -14.45
CA TYR A 789 0.21 30.72 -14.85
C TYR A 789 0.39 32.18 -14.49
N ASP A 790 1.40 32.44 -13.66
CA ASP A 790 1.76 33.76 -13.20
C ASP A 790 3.22 34.08 -13.54
N VAL A 791 3.47 35.36 -13.77
CA VAL A 791 4.82 35.95 -13.75
C VAL A 791 5.02 36.55 -12.37
N SER A 792 6.21 36.44 -11.81
CA SER A 792 6.50 36.98 -10.48
C SER A 792 7.62 38.01 -10.48
N GLY A 793 7.71 38.77 -9.39
CA GLY A 793 8.78 39.75 -9.22
C GLY A 793 8.83 40.33 -7.81
N VAL A 794 9.77 41.27 -7.63
CA VAL A 794 10.05 41.92 -6.34
C VAL A 794 10.22 43.44 -6.50
N ASP A 795 9.90 44.20 -5.46
CA ASP A 795 10.29 45.61 -5.28
C ASP A 795 10.93 45.74 -3.89
N GLN A 796 12.25 45.83 -3.88
CA GLN A 796 13.04 45.88 -2.64
C GLN A 796 12.77 47.16 -1.83
N THR A 797 12.44 48.27 -2.50
CA THR A 797 12.17 49.55 -1.83
C THR A 797 10.95 49.45 -0.93
N ARG A 798 9.94 48.70 -1.41
CA ARG A 798 8.67 48.49 -0.70
C ARG A 798 8.61 47.16 0.04
N ARG A 799 9.71 46.40 0.06
CA ARG A 799 9.77 45.03 0.61
C ARG A 799 8.62 44.15 0.11
N LEU A 800 8.31 44.30 -1.18
CA LEU A 800 7.16 43.73 -1.85
C LEU A 800 7.60 42.54 -2.71
N ILE A 801 6.88 41.43 -2.57
CA ILE A 801 6.88 40.36 -3.57
C ILE A 801 5.51 40.36 -4.27
N TRP A 802 5.50 40.13 -5.57
CA TRP A 802 4.28 40.22 -6.36
C TRP A 802 4.19 39.14 -7.43
N ALA A 803 2.96 38.86 -7.84
CA ALA A 803 2.60 38.03 -8.96
C ALA A 803 1.72 38.84 -9.93
N GLN A 804 1.78 38.46 -11.20
CA GLN A 804 1.09 39.09 -12.32
C GLN A 804 0.48 37.98 -13.17
N GLY A 805 -0.77 38.17 -13.59
CA GLY A 805 -1.44 37.22 -14.47
C GLY A 805 -0.68 37.07 -15.80
N PHE A 806 -0.49 35.84 -16.27
CA PHE A 806 0.09 35.63 -17.60
C PHE A 806 -0.94 35.81 -18.70
N ASN A 807 -0.54 36.43 -19.81
CA ASN A 807 -1.31 36.47 -21.06
C ASN A 807 -0.60 35.64 -22.15
N LYS A 808 -1.24 34.58 -22.61
CA LYS A 808 -0.80 33.74 -23.71
C LYS A 808 -1.31 34.34 -25.03
N LEU A 809 -0.37 34.75 -25.89
CA LEU A 809 -0.66 35.21 -27.25
C LEU A 809 -1.43 34.16 -28.07
N ASP A 810 -2.76 34.18 -28.01
CA ASP A 810 -3.63 33.29 -28.76
C ASP A 810 -4.88 34.00 -29.28
N ILE A 811 -5.76 33.26 -29.98
CA ILE A 811 -6.84 33.80 -30.81
C ILE A 811 -8.17 33.98 -30.08
N TYR A 812 -8.22 33.78 -28.77
CA TYR A 812 -9.47 33.80 -28.01
C TYR A 812 -9.75 35.20 -27.44
N ASN A 813 -11.03 35.58 -27.43
CA ASN A 813 -11.46 36.89 -26.97
C ASN A 813 -11.88 36.83 -25.49
N ASP A 814 -10.97 37.23 -24.60
CA ASP A 814 -11.27 37.44 -23.19
C ASP A 814 -11.86 38.85 -22.97
N CYS A 815 -12.74 38.97 -21.99
CA CYS A 815 -13.38 40.22 -21.56
C CYS A 815 -12.43 41.36 -21.16
N GLN A 816 -11.19 41.03 -20.78
CA GLN A 816 -10.13 41.94 -20.36
C GLN A 816 -8.76 41.25 -20.49
N ASP A 817 -7.70 42.04 -20.64
CA ASP A 817 -6.33 41.56 -20.66
C ASP A 817 -5.85 41.27 -19.23
N ASN A 818 -5.68 39.98 -18.93
CA ASN A 818 -5.27 39.50 -17.62
C ASN A 818 -3.80 39.80 -17.29
N SER A 819 -2.97 40.22 -18.26
CA SER A 819 -1.60 40.66 -17.99
C SER A 819 -1.51 41.98 -17.21
N TYR A 820 -2.60 42.72 -17.07
CA TYR A 820 -2.62 43.96 -16.29
C TYR A 820 -3.04 43.75 -14.83
N ARG A 821 -3.24 42.49 -14.42
CA ARG A 821 -3.71 42.12 -13.10
C ARG A 821 -2.53 41.73 -12.23
N TYR A 822 -2.55 42.23 -11.00
CA TYR A 822 -1.46 42.04 -10.04
C TYR A 822 -2.00 41.71 -8.66
N GLY A 823 -1.22 40.95 -7.91
CA GLY A 823 -1.37 40.78 -6.47
C GLY A 823 0.00 40.74 -5.81
N GLY A 824 0.07 41.15 -4.55
CA GLY A 824 1.33 41.13 -3.83
C GLY A 824 1.19 41.30 -2.33
N ILE A 825 2.28 40.99 -1.63
CA ILE A 825 2.43 41.15 -0.18
C ILE A 825 3.71 41.92 0.13
N ALA A 826 3.59 42.92 1.00
CA ALA A 826 4.71 43.76 1.43
C ALA A 826 4.87 43.78 2.95
N LEU A 827 6.12 43.82 3.42
CA LEU A 827 6.42 44.21 4.81
C LEU A 827 6.29 45.72 4.96
N LEU A 828 5.44 46.16 5.88
CA LEU A 828 5.30 47.57 6.24
C LEU A 828 6.25 47.93 7.38
N ASN A 829 6.15 47.20 8.51
CA ASN A 829 6.93 47.44 9.71
C ASN A 829 6.98 46.19 10.61
N THR A 830 7.96 46.14 11.49
CA THR A 830 8.10 45.21 12.60
C THR A 830 8.47 45.98 13.87
N PHE A 831 8.10 45.47 15.04
CA PHE A 831 8.52 46.04 16.32
C PHE A 831 8.39 45.03 17.45
N MET A 832 9.16 45.21 18.52
CA MET A 832 9.03 44.45 19.77
C MET A 832 8.14 45.20 20.75
N LYS A 833 8.00 44.70 21.98
CA LYS A 833 7.17 45.34 23.02
C LYS A 833 7.55 46.79 23.34
N ASP A 834 8.80 47.17 23.10
CA ASP A 834 9.33 48.53 23.24
C ASP A 834 8.78 49.52 22.18
N ARG A 835 8.10 49.01 21.14
CA ARG A 835 7.52 49.75 20.01
C ARG A 835 8.55 50.45 19.11
N SER A 836 9.82 50.04 19.15
CA SER A 836 10.82 50.49 18.19
C SER A 836 10.52 49.91 16.82
N CYS A 837 10.14 50.74 15.86
CA CYS A 837 9.75 50.31 14.51
C CYS A 837 10.97 50.07 13.61
N ASP A 838 10.96 48.94 12.90
CA ASP A 838 11.98 48.48 11.96
C ASP A 838 11.29 47.90 10.73
N ASP A 839 11.75 48.23 9.53
CA ASP A 839 11.19 47.76 8.27
C ASP A 839 12.12 46.79 7.52
N ALA A 840 13.15 46.27 8.20
CA ALA A 840 14.07 45.29 7.66
C ALA A 840 13.39 43.93 7.41
N LEU A 841 13.48 43.46 6.16
CA LEU A 841 13.07 42.13 5.74
C LEU A 841 14.31 41.24 5.59
N TYR A 842 14.31 40.03 6.16
CA TYR A 842 15.42 39.08 5.99
C TYR A 842 15.49 38.55 4.55
N GLY A 843 14.34 38.12 4.01
CA GLY A 843 14.25 37.69 2.62
C GLY A 843 12.85 37.74 2.05
N GLY A 844 12.75 37.94 0.74
CA GLY A 844 11.49 37.92 -0.01
C GLY A 844 11.68 37.14 -1.31
N LEU A 845 10.95 36.05 -1.48
CA LEU A 845 11.08 35.21 -2.66
C LEU A 845 9.75 34.82 -3.28
N THR A 846 9.78 34.59 -4.59
CA THR A 846 8.75 33.87 -5.32
C THR A 846 9.33 32.56 -5.84
N ALA A 847 8.52 31.51 -5.85
CA ALA A 847 8.95 30.16 -6.22
C ALA A 847 7.85 29.39 -6.93
N SER A 848 8.26 28.50 -7.84
CA SER A 848 7.40 27.53 -8.50
C SER A 848 6.64 26.62 -7.51
N ALA A 849 5.30 26.66 -7.56
CA ALA A 849 4.46 25.69 -6.87
C ALA A 849 4.65 24.28 -7.45
N GLN A 850 4.88 24.15 -8.76
CA GLN A 850 5.13 22.86 -9.41
C GLN A 850 6.32 22.12 -8.83
N LYS A 851 7.41 22.85 -8.58
CA LYS A 851 8.65 22.30 -8.06
C LYS A 851 8.59 21.96 -6.57
N TYR A 852 8.01 22.83 -5.75
CA TYR A 852 8.11 22.73 -4.29
C TYR A 852 6.85 22.24 -3.58
N TYR A 853 5.74 22.07 -4.31
CA TYR A 853 4.49 21.53 -3.78
C TYR A 853 4.03 20.25 -4.49
N TYR A 854 3.77 20.31 -5.79
CA TYR A 854 3.16 19.18 -6.51
C TYR A 854 4.14 18.01 -6.71
N ALA A 855 5.42 18.29 -7.02
CA ALA A 855 6.43 17.25 -7.19
C ALA A 855 6.75 16.45 -5.91
N THR A 856 6.48 17.04 -4.73
CA THR A 856 6.77 16.45 -3.41
C THR A 856 5.55 15.84 -2.74
N GLY A 857 4.38 15.88 -3.38
CA GLY A 857 3.12 15.39 -2.80
C GLY A 857 2.60 16.26 -1.65
N GLY A 858 2.97 17.54 -1.62
CA GLY A 858 2.60 18.50 -0.58
C GLY A 858 3.79 19.33 -0.05
N MET A 859 3.49 20.35 0.75
CA MET A 859 4.50 21.20 1.42
C MET A 859 5.19 20.44 2.55
N ARG A 860 6.52 20.47 2.57
CA ARG A 860 7.34 19.87 3.64
C ARG A 860 8.12 20.94 4.40
N ALA A 861 8.26 20.76 5.71
CA ALA A 861 8.89 21.74 6.59
C ALA A 861 10.38 21.95 6.30
N ASP A 862 11.10 20.90 5.89
CA ASP A 862 12.50 20.97 5.46
C ASP A 862 12.66 21.82 4.19
N THR A 863 11.80 21.61 3.19
CA THR A 863 11.81 22.39 1.94
C THR A 863 11.51 23.87 2.20
N ILE A 864 10.48 24.19 2.99
CA ILE A 864 10.16 25.58 3.30
C ILE A 864 11.27 26.21 4.14
N SER A 865 11.87 25.47 5.09
CA SER A 865 12.99 25.96 5.89
C SER A 865 14.18 26.36 5.03
N MET A 866 14.51 25.54 4.03
CA MET A 866 15.55 25.83 3.04
C MET A 866 15.26 27.12 2.26
N LEU A 867 14.01 27.33 1.83
CA LEU A 867 13.61 28.56 1.11
C LEU A 867 13.66 29.77 2.04
N MET A 868 13.17 29.66 3.27
CA MET A 868 13.17 30.74 4.25
C MET A 868 14.59 31.15 4.68
N HIS A 869 15.57 30.24 4.57
CA HIS A 869 16.97 30.52 4.91
C HIS A 869 17.66 31.43 3.88
N LEU A 870 17.10 31.62 2.69
CA LEU A 870 17.66 32.48 1.65
C LEU A 870 17.50 33.97 2.01
N PRO A 871 18.61 34.72 2.24
CA PRO A 871 18.52 36.15 2.52
C PRO A 871 18.33 36.95 1.23
N GLY A 872 17.79 38.17 1.36
CA GLY A 872 17.59 39.09 0.24
C GLY A 872 16.42 38.70 -0.65
N TYR A 873 16.43 39.15 -1.91
CA TYR A 873 15.29 39.00 -2.82
C TYR A 873 15.58 38.06 -3.97
N THR A 874 14.68 37.10 -4.20
CA THR A 874 14.81 36.11 -5.28
C THR A 874 13.51 36.00 -6.05
N THR A 875 13.58 35.95 -7.38
CA THR A 875 12.42 35.75 -8.25
C THR A 875 12.59 34.46 -9.04
N ASP A 876 11.57 33.63 -9.09
CA ASP A 876 11.52 32.49 -10.01
C ASP A 876 11.14 32.98 -11.42
N PRO A 877 11.99 32.76 -12.44
CA PRO A 877 11.73 33.25 -13.79
C PRO A 877 10.72 32.41 -14.57
N VAL A 878 10.27 31.26 -14.03
CA VAL A 878 9.35 30.37 -14.74
C VAL A 878 7.93 30.94 -14.74
N VAL A 879 7.24 30.82 -15.88
CA VAL A 879 5.83 31.18 -16.03
C VAL A 879 4.98 29.96 -15.67
N GLU A 880 4.55 29.89 -14.42
CA GLU A 880 3.70 28.84 -13.85
C GLU A 880 3.04 29.32 -12.54
N GLU A 881 2.38 28.43 -11.77
CA GLU A 881 1.78 28.80 -10.48
C GLU A 881 2.88 29.18 -9.47
N GLN A 882 2.75 30.37 -8.85
CA GLN A 882 3.77 30.96 -8.00
C GLN A 882 3.33 31.02 -6.54
N ILE A 883 4.20 30.58 -5.63
CA ILE A 883 4.10 30.87 -4.20
C ILE A 883 5.03 32.02 -3.83
N GLY A 884 4.58 32.90 -2.95
CA GLY A 884 5.37 33.98 -2.36
C GLY A 884 5.74 33.66 -0.90
N ILE A 885 6.98 33.90 -0.51
CA ILE A 885 7.44 33.77 0.88
C ILE A 885 8.14 35.06 1.30
N LEU A 886 7.64 35.67 2.38
CA LEU A 886 8.37 36.70 3.14
C LEU A 886 8.97 36.06 4.38
N THR A 887 10.28 36.15 4.56
CA THR A 887 10.97 35.77 5.79
C THR A 887 11.33 37.03 6.56
N PHE A 888 10.81 37.18 7.77
CA PHE A 888 11.11 38.31 8.64
C PHE A 888 12.31 38.03 9.55
N LYS A 889 12.38 36.80 10.06
CA LYS A 889 13.45 36.36 10.95
C LYS A 889 13.89 34.95 10.58
N ASP A 890 15.19 34.72 10.53
CA ASP A 890 15.82 33.42 10.33
C ASP A 890 16.77 33.12 11.50
N ASN A 891 16.82 31.86 11.93
CA ASN A 891 17.57 31.39 13.09
C ASN A 891 17.40 32.29 14.35
N TYR A 892 16.17 32.70 14.61
CA TYR A 892 15.84 33.69 15.62
C TYR A 892 15.54 33.07 16.98
N THR A 893 15.87 33.82 18.03
CA THR A 893 15.44 33.53 19.40
C THR A 893 14.43 34.57 19.83
N LEU A 894 13.19 34.12 20.05
CA LEU A 894 12.13 34.93 20.61
C LEU A 894 12.34 35.05 22.14
N PRO A 895 12.59 36.26 22.67
CA PRO A 895 12.90 36.45 24.08
C PRO A 895 11.73 36.07 25.00
N ALA A 896 12.05 35.68 26.24
CA ALA A 896 11.05 35.44 27.26
C ALA A 896 10.22 36.71 27.53
N ASN A 897 8.90 36.57 27.61
CA ASN A 897 7.95 37.65 27.94
C ASN A 897 7.88 38.82 26.94
N ASP A 898 8.40 38.64 25.73
CA ASP A 898 8.36 39.63 24.66
C ASP A 898 7.42 39.22 23.52
N THR A 899 7.08 40.16 22.65
CA THR A 899 6.18 39.94 21.51
C THR A 899 6.75 40.59 20.26
N LEU A 900 7.13 39.77 19.29
CA LEU A 900 7.45 40.25 17.94
C LEU A 900 6.14 40.57 17.23
N THR A 901 6.00 41.82 16.81
CA THR A 901 4.86 42.27 16.00
C THR A 901 5.34 42.56 14.58
N ILE A 902 4.63 42.00 13.61
CA ILE A 902 4.90 42.15 12.18
C ILE A 902 3.65 42.71 11.53
N VAL A 903 3.83 43.72 10.67
CA VAL A 903 2.76 44.40 9.95
C VAL A 903 3.04 44.28 8.46
N THR A 904 2.13 43.67 7.72
CA THR A 904 2.23 43.52 6.27
C THR A 904 0.96 44.04 5.59
N ALA A 905 1.05 44.28 4.28
CA ALA A 905 -0.09 44.66 3.45
C ALA A 905 -0.23 43.69 2.30
N LEU A 906 -1.47 43.25 2.05
CA LEU A 906 -1.89 42.55 0.85
C LEU A 906 -2.56 43.56 -0.07
N ALA A 907 -2.23 43.55 -1.36
CA ALA A 907 -2.85 44.43 -2.34
C ALA A 907 -3.11 43.71 -3.66
N THR A 908 -4.18 44.10 -4.35
CA THR A 908 -4.54 43.60 -5.68
C THR A 908 -4.85 44.74 -6.64
N VAL A 909 -4.71 44.47 -7.94
CA VAL A 909 -5.00 45.42 -9.03
C VAL A 909 -5.83 44.70 -10.09
N ARG A 910 -7.03 45.24 -10.35
CA ARG A 910 -7.96 44.69 -11.33
C ARG A 910 -7.61 44.98 -12.78
N THR A 911 -7.13 46.18 -13.07
CA THR A 911 -6.92 46.64 -14.44
C THR A 911 -5.94 47.79 -14.46
N ALA A 912 -5.26 47.96 -15.60
CA ALA A 912 -4.36 49.07 -15.86
C ALA A 912 -4.23 49.31 -17.37
N ALA A 913 -3.64 50.44 -17.76
CA ALA A 913 -3.41 50.77 -19.17
C ALA A 913 -2.28 49.97 -19.83
N SER A 914 -1.39 49.40 -19.02
CA SER A 914 -0.27 48.56 -19.46
C SER A 914 0.23 47.72 -18.28
N THR A 915 1.10 46.75 -18.55
CA THR A 915 1.74 45.94 -17.50
C THR A 915 2.52 46.82 -16.52
N ALA A 916 3.30 47.79 -17.01
CA ALA A 916 4.03 48.74 -16.17
C ALA A 916 3.10 49.59 -15.29
N ALA A 917 2.00 50.10 -15.85
CA ALA A 917 1.02 50.87 -15.09
C ALA A 917 0.31 50.02 -14.02
N GLY A 918 0.12 48.72 -14.28
CA GLY A 918 -0.44 47.78 -13.29
C GLY A 918 0.49 47.58 -12.10
N LEU A 919 1.79 47.39 -12.36
CA LEU A 919 2.80 47.30 -11.29
C LEU A 919 2.90 48.62 -10.49
N ASP A 920 2.85 49.77 -11.16
CA ASP A 920 2.86 51.07 -10.48
C ASP A 920 1.59 51.29 -9.63
N SER A 921 0.44 50.79 -10.09
CA SER A 921 -0.81 50.81 -9.32
C SER A 921 -0.73 49.92 -8.07
N LEU A 922 -0.07 48.75 -8.18
CA LEU A 922 0.18 47.88 -7.03
C LEU A 922 1.08 48.58 -6.00
N LYS A 923 2.19 49.18 -6.45
CA LYS A 923 3.10 49.96 -5.59
C LYS A 923 2.38 51.09 -4.88
N ALA A 924 1.54 51.84 -5.59
CA ALA A 924 0.74 52.92 -5.00
C ALA A 924 -0.27 52.40 -3.95
N ALA A 925 -0.84 51.21 -4.16
CA ALA A 925 -1.71 50.57 -3.17
C ALA A 925 -0.95 50.22 -1.88
N ILE A 926 0.29 49.72 -2.00
CA ILE A 926 1.17 49.46 -0.85
C ILE A 926 1.54 50.75 -0.12
N ASP A 927 1.86 51.84 -0.85
CA ASP A 927 2.18 53.14 -0.24
C ASP A 927 0.98 53.71 0.54
N LYS A 928 -0.24 53.53 0.00
CA LYS A 928 -1.49 53.86 0.71
C LYS A 928 -1.71 52.98 1.93
N ALA A 929 -1.38 51.69 1.86
CA ALA A 929 -1.49 50.77 2.99
C ALA A 929 -0.52 51.14 4.13
N ALA A 930 0.71 51.52 3.80
CA ALA A 930 1.68 52.06 4.75
C ALA A 930 1.15 53.32 5.44
N THR A 931 0.60 54.25 4.65
CA THR A 931 0.00 55.49 5.16
C THR A 931 -1.19 55.18 6.07
N PHE A 932 -2.08 54.27 5.66
CA PHE A 932 -3.24 53.86 6.46
C PHE A 932 -2.82 53.22 7.79
N ALA A 933 -1.80 52.35 7.79
CA ALA A 933 -1.25 51.77 9.00
C ALA A 933 -0.70 52.83 9.96
N ALA A 934 0.03 53.82 9.43
CA ALA A 934 0.60 54.92 10.21
C ALA A 934 -0.46 55.86 10.79
N THR A 935 -1.35 56.39 9.94
CA THR A 935 -2.24 57.50 10.31
C THR A 935 -3.57 57.05 10.89
N THR A 936 -4.15 55.96 10.37
CA THR A 936 -5.47 55.49 10.78
C THR A 936 -5.39 54.45 11.89
N LEU A 937 -4.38 53.58 11.85
CA LEU A 937 -4.19 52.54 12.87
C LEU A 937 -3.19 52.97 13.98
N GLY A 938 -2.46 54.06 13.79
CA GLY A 938 -1.46 54.55 14.75
C GLY A 938 -0.25 53.63 14.88
N ILE A 939 0.05 52.81 13.86
CA ILE A 939 1.14 51.83 13.90
C ILE A 939 2.37 52.41 13.22
N CYS A 940 3.44 52.64 13.99
CA CYS A 940 4.70 53.15 13.47
C CYS A 940 4.56 54.47 12.68
N GLY A 941 3.52 55.26 12.97
CA GLY A 941 3.42 56.63 12.46
C GLY A 941 4.58 57.44 13.03
N SER A 942 5.29 58.17 12.17
CA SER A 942 6.30 59.12 12.64
C SER A 942 5.61 60.12 13.56
N CYS A 943 6.03 60.09 14.81
CA CYS A 943 5.64 61.08 15.77
C CYS A 943 6.39 62.39 15.51
N CYS A 944 5.73 63.52 15.78
CA CYS A 944 6.31 64.84 15.65
C CYS A 944 6.83 65.12 14.22
N GLN A 945 5.96 65.58 13.31
CA GLN A 945 6.38 66.03 11.97
C GLN A 945 6.30 67.56 11.84
N GLY A 946 7.43 68.19 11.52
CA GLY A 946 7.52 69.64 11.41
C GLY A 946 7.77 70.29 12.77
N THR A 947 6.71 70.74 13.44
CA THR A 947 6.74 71.35 14.78
C THR A 947 5.79 70.64 15.72
N THR A 948 6.11 70.58 17.01
CA THR A 948 5.21 70.01 18.04
C THR A 948 3.86 70.73 18.05
N GLY A 949 2.79 70.10 18.52
CA GLY A 949 1.50 70.75 18.78
C GLY A 949 0.35 70.24 17.92
N ASN A 950 0.61 69.38 16.93
CA ASN A 950 -0.43 68.73 16.12
C ASN A 950 -0.93 67.46 16.87
N VAL A 951 -1.47 67.68 18.06
CA VAL A 951 -1.89 66.67 19.04
C VAL A 951 -2.87 65.67 18.43
N ASN A 952 -3.72 66.11 17.49
CA ASN A 952 -4.73 65.28 16.85
C ASN A 952 -4.29 64.63 15.53
N MET A 953 -3.06 64.88 15.09
CA MET A 953 -2.46 64.35 13.86
C MET A 953 -3.15 64.76 12.55
N THR A 954 -3.91 65.86 12.53
CA THR A 954 -4.62 66.32 11.30
C THR A 954 -3.75 67.17 10.38
N GLY A 955 -2.52 67.51 10.80
CA GLY A 955 -1.48 68.10 9.95
C GLY A 955 -1.37 69.63 10.05
N ILE A 956 -2.17 70.25 10.91
CA ILE A 956 -2.10 71.68 11.26
C ILE A 956 -2.25 71.80 12.77
N VAL A 957 -1.68 72.86 13.38
CA VAL A 957 -1.84 73.14 14.80
C VAL A 957 -2.96 74.15 15.00
N ASP A 958 -4.10 73.71 15.54
CA ASP A 958 -5.31 74.52 15.72
C ASP A 958 -6.05 74.25 17.06
N LEU A 959 -7.28 74.77 17.18
CA LEU A 959 -8.10 74.63 18.40
C LEU A 959 -8.57 73.19 18.66
N ALA A 960 -8.59 72.32 17.65
CA ALA A 960 -8.91 70.91 17.83
C ALA A 960 -7.76 70.17 18.51
N ASP A 961 -6.50 70.56 18.29
CA ASP A 961 -5.35 70.05 19.04
C ASP A 961 -5.41 70.46 20.51
N LEU A 962 -5.80 71.72 20.76
CA LEU A 962 -6.03 72.21 22.12
C LEU A 962 -7.12 71.40 22.83
N SER A 963 -8.23 71.15 22.13
CA SER A 963 -9.34 70.37 22.67
C SER A 963 -8.94 68.92 22.96
N ALA A 964 -8.12 68.32 22.09
CA ALA A 964 -7.56 66.99 22.27
C ALA A 964 -6.61 66.92 23.48
N LEU A 965 -5.72 67.90 23.63
CA LEU A 965 -4.76 67.97 24.74
C LEU A 965 -5.45 68.21 26.08
N VAL A 966 -6.45 69.09 26.13
CA VAL A 966 -7.29 69.29 27.33
C VAL A 966 -8.00 67.98 27.69
N SER A 967 -8.65 67.33 26.72
CA SER A 967 -9.34 66.07 26.96
C SER A 967 -8.40 64.98 27.49
N TYR A 968 -7.16 64.91 26.99
CA TYR A 968 -6.16 63.99 27.54
C TYR A 968 -5.78 64.35 28.99
N LEU A 969 -5.40 65.60 29.26
CA LEU A 969 -4.93 66.04 30.57
C LEU A 969 -6.02 66.01 31.66
N THR A 970 -7.29 66.12 31.27
CA THR A 970 -8.42 66.03 32.20
C THR A 970 -9.05 64.64 32.29
N GLY A 971 -8.50 63.63 31.59
CA GLY A 971 -9.06 62.28 31.58
C GLY A 971 -10.40 62.15 30.83
N GLY A 972 -10.69 63.07 29.91
CA GLY A 972 -11.89 63.12 29.06
C GLY A 972 -11.97 62.07 27.94
N GLY A 973 -11.05 61.09 27.93
CA GLY A 973 -11.10 59.93 27.04
C GLY A 973 -10.30 60.06 25.73
N TYR A 974 -9.66 61.20 25.47
CA TYR A 974 -8.75 61.32 24.34
C TYR A 974 -7.43 60.58 24.61
N VAL A 975 -7.04 59.65 23.74
CA VAL A 975 -5.77 58.92 23.82
C VAL A 975 -4.81 59.57 22.83
N LEU A 976 -3.65 60.02 23.32
CA LEU A 976 -2.63 60.63 22.46
C LEU A 976 -2.13 59.62 21.43
N THR A 977 -2.41 59.89 20.16
CA THR A 977 -1.85 59.12 19.03
C THR A 977 -0.34 59.29 18.94
N CYS A 978 0.15 60.47 19.34
CA CYS A 978 1.57 60.76 19.43
C CYS A 978 1.89 61.58 20.68
N GLN A 979 2.74 61.04 21.56
CA GLN A 979 3.10 61.71 22.81
C GLN A 979 4.11 62.86 22.59
N GLU A 980 4.93 62.76 21.55
CA GLU A 980 5.93 63.78 21.19
C GLU A 980 5.28 65.04 20.59
N GLU A 981 4.16 64.91 19.87
CA GLU A 981 3.36 66.04 19.39
C GLU A 981 2.66 66.79 20.53
N ALA A 982 2.29 66.07 21.60
CA ALA A 982 1.63 66.62 22.77
C ALA A 982 2.58 67.17 23.83
N ASN A 983 3.87 66.84 23.75
CA ASN A 983 4.96 67.40 24.55
C ASN A 983 5.48 68.68 23.88
N ILE A 984 4.61 69.68 23.83
CA ILE A 984 4.73 70.92 23.06
C ILE A 984 5.93 71.77 23.51
N ASN A 985 6.34 71.66 24.77
CA ASN A 985 7.52 72.34 25.28
C ASN A 985 8.82 71.49 25.19
N LYS A 986 8.74 70.25 24.69
CA LYS A 986 9.85 69.29 24.60
C LYS A 986 10.54 68.96 25.94
N THR A 987 9.86 69.07 27.08
CA THR A 987 10.44 68.75 28.40
C THR A 987 10.45 67.25 28.73
N GLY A 988 9.79 66.43 27.91
CA GLY A 988 9.88 64.97 27.95
C GLY A 988 8.70 64.29 28.64
N ILE A 989 7.74 65.07 29.12
CA ILE A 989 6.45 64.62 29.67
C ILE A 989 5.34 65.48 29.06
N VAL A 990 4.10 64.98 29.04
CA VAL A 990 2.93 65.76 28.60
C VAL A 990 2.18 66.24 29.84
N ASP A 991 2.18 67.54 30.08
CA ASP A 991 1.57 68.14 31.28
C ASP A 991 0.89 69.49 31.01
N LEU A 992 0.52 70.20 32.07
CA LEU A 992 -0.16 71.51 31.98
C LEU A 992 0.74 72.62 31.38
N ALA A 993 2.07 72.45 31.38
CA ALA A 993 2.98 73.37 30.73
C ALA A 993 2.92 73.22 29.20
N ASP A 994 2.68 72.02 28.67
CA ASP A 994 2.41 71.81 27.23
C ASP A 994 1.09 72.44 26.81
N LEU A 995 0.06 72.30 27.65
CA LEU A 995 -1.22 72.98 27.44
C LEU A 995 -1.05 74.50 27.40
N SER A 996 -0.27 75.06 28.34
CA SER A 996 0.01 76.49 28.40
C SER A 996 0.81 76.96 27.19
N ALA A 997 1.76 76.15 26.71
CA ALA A 997 2.53 76.40 25.50
C ALA A 997 1.66 76.41 24.24
N LEU A 998 0.73 75.44 24.11
CA LEU A 998 -0.22 75.39 22.99
C LEU A 998 -1.17 76.59 22.97
N VAL A 999 -1.72 76.94 24.13
CA VAL A 999 -2.59 78.13 24.26
C VAL A 999 -1.83 79.38 23.86
N SER A 1000 -0.61 79.57 24.38
CA SER A 1000 0.23 80.72 24.04
C SER A 1000 0.52 80.79 22.53
N TYR A 1001 0.78 79.66 21.88
CA TYR A 1001 0.96 79.63 20.43
C TYR A 1001 -0.33 80.03 19.68
N LEU A 1002 -1.46 79.39 20.01
CA LEU A 1002 -2.74 79.61 19.31
C LEU A 1002 -3.32 81.00 19.53
N THR A 1003 -3.02 81.66 20.65
CA THR A 1003 -3.47 83.03 20.93
C THR A 1003 -2.47 84.11 20.50
N GLY A 1004 -1.34 83.75 19.87
CA GLY A 1004 -0.30 84.72 19.49
C GLY A 1004 0.48 85.31 20.68
N GLY A 1005 0.53 84.61 21.81
CA GLY A 1005 1.22 84.97 23.05
C GLY A 1005 2.75 84.85 23.00
N GLY A 1006 3.32 84.56 21.82
CA GLY A 1006 4.76 84.57 21.57
C GLY A 1006 5.49 83.23 21.77
N PHE A 1007 4.79 82.14 22.10
CA PHE A 1007 5.38 80.81 22.09
C PHE A 1007 5.60 80.34 20.65
N VAL A 1008 6.82 79.93 20.31
CA VAL A 1008 7.17 79.36 18.99
C VAL A 1008 7.29 77.86 19.17
N LEU A 1009 6.50 77.10 18.43
CA LEU A 1009 6.51 75.64 18.51
C LEU A 1009 7.89 75.09 18.13
N PRO A 1010 8.54 74.31 19.00
CA PRO A 1010 9.79 73.64 18.67
C PRO A 1010 9.64 72.75 17.44
N ASN A 1011 10.67 72.76 16.57
CA ASN A 1011 10.78 71.76 15.51
C ASN A 1011 10.89 70.37 16.12
N CYS A 1012 10.37 69.38 15.42
CA CYS A 1012 10.35 68.00 15.88
C CYS A 1012 11.68 67.26 15.85
N SER A 1013 12.72 67.82 15.21
CA SER A 1013 14.12 67.32 15.27
C SER A 1013 14.81 67.62 16.60
#